data_AF-A0A8J7S0H6-F1
#
_entry.id   AF-A0A8J7S0H6-F1
#
_cell.length_a   1.000
_cell.length_b   1.000
_cell.length_c   1.000
_cell.angle_alpha   90.00
_cell.angle_beta   90.00
_cell.angle_gamma   90.00
#
_symmetry.space_group_name_H-M   'P 1'
#
loop_
_entity.id
_entity.type
_entity.pdbx_description
1 polymer ?
#
loop_
_entity_poly.entity_id
_entity_poly.type
_entity_poly.pdbx_seq_one_letter_code
_entity_poly.pdbx_strand_id
1 'polypeptide(L)'
;MRVADGGRIDRTRRLSFTFDGVAMTGFEGDTLASALLANGVDLVGRSFKYHRRRGIFSNGPEEPNALVRLRVGARMEPNTRATMVPLYDGLVAESQNRWPTLAHDIQALNWLIAPWIPAGFYYKTFMGRAANTRLWMWFEKSIRRAAGMGTGTHEADPDDYDKMTAHCEVLVIGGGPSGLAAARAAAAGGGRVVLVDEREDFGGRLLMDRETIDGEEGAAWAARMRAELAALSNVRLLPRTTAFGYYDHNRIGCVERVSDHLIEPEPHRPRQRLWSIRAAEVVLATGAIEQPLAFADNDLPGVMLAGAVRAYANQYGVKVGERIVIATNNDDAYRTACDLDDAGAWVEAVVDMRPKGAEPTLRAAIKERGIDILHGWAPVKAQGTKRVRGLAILKIDETGKPVGNQRAASCDIVAISGGWQPTLHLFSQTGAKAVWDDAKACFLPGPPRQRERSAGACAGRFTLSECLEGGHAAGLDAAEKAGAARPTLAAPRAEVTPQNPPRAIWECPKPVNTPGKRFVDLQDDVAVSDIQLAHREGYVSVEHLKRYTTLGMGTDQGKTSNIAGFAVMAAARGVEIGRTGTTTFRPPYTPVALGALAGPEVGEHYAPLRRTPMDSWHAERGCTWIDAGLWRRPRTYPAHEGEGLFDAYIRETKAVRGSLGLCDVTTLGKIDIQGPDAAEFLNRLYINGWKTLPVGKARYGLMLREDGLVLDDGTTSRLGETHFLMTTTTANAVRIMAWIEYYLQVVWPDLRVKATSVTEQWAAMAIAGPKARECLATVVDRDLSNEAFPFMACGPCVIDKGVAGAEIPARLFRISFSGELAYELNVPADHGRAAWERLMAAGAPFDIVPYGMEALGNMRIEKGHVAGPELDGRTTAEDLGLGRMMSSKKDFIGAQLARRPDMTRPDRKQLVGLVPVDGKTRLGQGAQLVAADAPARAGSLAAGGAPVAMIGHVTSTGYSPELDHPIALGLVENGRARHEEVIAMRDPVRGRETKVRIVAPVFVDPEGERLHG
;
A
#
# COMPACT_ATOMS: atom_id res chain seq x y z
N MET A 1 -40.36 -9.93 -0.90
CA MET A 1 -40.89 -11.32 -0.90
C MET A 1 -40.41 -12.05 -2.15
N ARG A 2 -40.07 -13.33 -2.03
CA ARG A 2 -39.65 -14.16 -3.17
C ARG A 2 -40.87 -14.59 -3.99
N VAL A 3 -40.80 -14.51 -5.31
CA VAL A 3 -41.81 -15.10 -6.21
C VAL A 3 -41.63 -16.62 -6.33
N ALA A 4 -42.70 -17.34 -6.70
CA ALA A 4 -42.74 -18.80 -6.71
C ALA A 4 -41.77 -19.40 -7.75
N ASP A 5 -41.66 -18.76 -8.90
CA ASP A 5 -40.83 -19.11 -10.05
C ASP A 5 -39.95 -17.93 -10.49
N GLY A 6 -39.09 -18.14 -11.48
CA GLY A 6 -38.16 -17.11 -11.98
C GLY A 6 -36.95 -16.83 -11.08
N GLY A 7 -36.14 -15.86 -11.50
CA GLY A 7 -34.81 -15.57 -10.94
C GLY A 7 -33.72 -16.51 -11.45
N ARG A 8 -32.48 -16.03 -11.46
CA ARG A 8 -31.24 -16.75 -11.73
C ARG A 8 -30.60 -17.26 -10.43
N ILE A 9 -31.39 -17.97 -9.64
CA ILE A 9 -30.97 -18.59 -8.38
C ILE A 9 -31.20 -20.10 -8.46
N ASP A 10 -30.34 -20.88 -7.80
CA ASP A 10 -30.55 -22.32 -7.68
C ASP A 10 -31.49 -22.61 -6.50
N ARG A 11 -32.79 -22.78 -6.82
CA ARG A 11 -33.83 -23.08 -5.83
C ARG A 11 -33.68 -24.47 -5.19
N THR A 12 -32.84 -25.35 -5.75
CA THR A 12 -32.54 -26.67 -5.17
C THR A 12 -31.47 -26.60 -4.10
N ARG A 13 -30.65 -25.54 -4.10
CA ARG A 13 -29.54 -25.32 -3.16
C ARG A 13 -29.86 -24.17 -2.21
N ARG A 14 -30.53 -24.51 -1.10
CA ARG A 14 -30.85 -23.58 -0.01
C ARG A 14 -29.61 -23.32 0.84
N LEU A 15 -29.37 -22.05 1.16
CA LEU A 15 -28.26 -21.60 2.01
C LEU A 15 -28.79 -20.99 3.30
N SER A 16 -28.13 -21.28 4.42
CA SER A 16 -28.40 -20.67 5.72
C SER A 16 -27.47 -19.49 5.97
N PHE A 17 -27.97 -18.43 6.59
CA PHE A 17 -27.15 -17.29 7.00
C PHE A 17 -27.77 -16.59 8.21
N THR A 18 -27.00 -15.73 8.85
CA THR A 18 -27.47 -14.94 9.99
C THR A 18 -27.26 -13.45 9.73
N PHE A 19 -28.30 -12.66 10.00
CA PHE A 19 -28.22 -11.19 10.01
C PHE A 19 -28.65 -10.66 11.38
N ASP A 20 -27.78 -9.92 12.05
CA ASP A 20 -28.05 -9.38 13.40
C ASP A 20 -28.47 -10.45 14.43
N GLY A 21 -27.89 -11.65 14.33
CA GLY A 21 -28.21 -12.79 15.20
C GLY A 21 -29.50 -13.52 14.84
N VAL A 22 -30.24 -13.08 13.81
CA VAL A 22 -31.45 -13.74 13.32
C VAL A 22 -31.10 -14.68 12.17
N ALA A 23 -31.41 -15.97 12.34
CA ALA A 23 -31.23 -16.97 11.29
C ALA A 23 -32.23 -16.75 10.15
N MET A 24 -31.72 -16.80 8.92
CA MET A 24 -32.47 -16.58 7.68
C MET A 24 -32.02 -17.59 6.63
N THR A 25 -32.77 -17.66 5.52
CA THR A 25 -32.42 -18.55 4.42
C THR A 25 -32.50 -17.86 3.07
N GLY A 26 -31.59 -18.22 2.17
CA GLY A 26 -31.59 -17.81 0.76
C GLY A 26 -31.25 -18.99 -0.13
N PHE A 27 -30.83 -18.70 -1.36
CA PHE A 27 -30.46 -19.70 -2.36
C PHE A 27 -29.10 -19.38 -2.96
N GLU A 28 -28.42 -20.38 -3.51
CA GLU A 28 -27.22 -20.12 -4.30
C GLU A 28 -27.55 -19.20 -5.50
N GLY A 29 -26.68 -18.23 -5.75
CA GLY A 29 -26.91 -17.14 -6.69
C GLY A 29 -27.53 -15.89 -6.07
N ASP A 30 -27.98 -15.93 -4.80
CA ASP A 30 -28.33 -14.72 -4.06
C ASP A 30 -27.08 -13.91 -3.70
N THR A 31 -27.28 -12.59 -3.56
CA THR A 31 -26.43 -11.74 -2.74
C THR A 31 -27.01 -11.62 -1.33
N LEU A 32 -26.23 -11.15 -0.37
CA LEU A 32 -26.76 -10.84 0.96
C LEU A 32 -27.94 -9.84 0.86
N ALA A 33 -27.85 -8.82 0.00
CA ALA A 33 -28.94 -7.87 -0.20
C ALA A 33 -30.22 -8.52 -0.75
N SER A 34 -30.13 -9.36 -1.79
CA SER A 34 -31.31 -10.03 -2.35
C SER A 34 -31.94 -11.00 -1.34
N ALA A 35 -31.12 -11.72 -0.58
CA ALA A 35 -31.58 -12.61 0.48
C ALA A 35 -32.29 -11.85 1.61
N LEU A 36 -31.77 -10.70 2.04
CA LEU A 36 -32.41 -9.84 3.04
C LEU A 36 -33.79 -9.35 2.57
N LEU A 37 -33.89 -8.85 1.33
CA LEU A 37 -35.17 -8.41 0.75
C LEU A 37 -36.18 -9.55 0.59
N ALA A 38 -35.70 -10.75 0.24
CA ALA A 38 -36.55 -11.93 0.15
C ALA A 38 -37.14 -12.35 1.50
N ASN A 39 -36.39 -12.15 2.59
CA ASN A 39 -36.81 -12.40 3.97
C ASN A 39 -37.58 -11.21 4.60
N GLY A 40 -37.91 -10.17 3.82
CA GLY A 40 -38.72 -9.04 4.28
C GLY A 40 -37.96 -8.04 5.17
N VAL A 41 -36.63 -7.99 5.06
CA VAL A 41 -35.81 -7.03 5.81
C VAL A 41 -35.79 -5.68 5.09
N ASP A 42 -36.56 -4.72 5.62
CA ASP A 42 -36.63 -3.35 5.09
C ASP A 42 -35.52 -2.44 5.63
N LEU A 43 -35.00 -2.73 6.82
CA LEU A 43 -34.04 -1.88 7.53
C LEU A 43 -32.71 -2.62 7.65
N VAL A 44 -31.66 -2.07 7.04
CA VAL A 44 -30.33 -2.70 7.00
C VAL A 44 -29.28 -1.85 7.70
N GLY A 45 -29.50 -0.54 7.82
CA GLY A 45 -28.54 0.36 8.45
C GLY A 45 -29.16 1.64 9.01
N ARG A 46 -28.28 2.47 9.59
CA ARG A 46 -28.59 3.79 10.13
C ARG A 46 -27.64 4.82 9.51
N SER A 47 -28.19 5.99 9.17
CA SER A 47 -27.41 7.04 8.51
C SER A 47 -26.30 7.58 9.42
N PHE A 48 -25.19 8.00 8.80
CA PHE A 48 -23.95 8.39 9.47
C PHE A 48 -24.13 9.47 10.56
N LYS A 49 -24.87 10.54 10.26
CA LYS A 49 -24.97 11.72 11.12
C LYS A 49 -26.28 11.78 11.90
N TYR A 50 -27.38 11.48 11.22
CA TYR A 50 -28.73 11.65 11.76
C TYR A 50 -29.34 10.35 12.32
N HIS A 51 -28.67 9.20 12.14
CA HIS A 51 -29.20 7.87 12.52
C HIS A 51 -30.60 7.59 11.95
N ARG A 52 -30.88 8.13 10.77
CA ARG A 52 -32.12 7.87 10.05
C ARG A 52 -32.14 6.43 9.58
N ARG A 53 -33.34 5.84 9.50
CA ARG A 53 -33.53 4.46 9.03
C ARG A 53 -33.12 4.37 7.57
N ARG A 54 -32.29 3.38 7.21
CA ARG A 54 -31.85 3.15 5.82
C ARG A 54 -32.10 1.71 5.38
N GLY A 55 -32.68 1.58 4.19
CA GLY A 55 -32.86 0.31 3.50
C GLY A 55 -31.86 0.15 2.35
N ILE A 56 -31.88 -1.01 1.71
CA ILE A 56 -31.12 -1.26 0.47
C ILE A 56 -31.58 -0.28 -0.60
N PHE A 57 -30.65 0.30 -1.35
CA PHE A 57 -30.94 1.39 -2.30
C PHE A 57 -30.64 1.00 -3.76
N SER A 58 -29.63 0.15 -3.98
CA SER A 58 -29.07 -0.23 -5.27
C SER A 58 -28.89 -1.76 -5.38
N ASN A 59 -28.13 -2.25 -6.38
CA ASN A 59 -27.81 -3.66 -6.58
C ASN A 59 -26.35 -3.91 -7.02
N GLY A 60 -25.44 -3.00 -6.70
CA GLY A 60 -24.06 -3.02 -7.17
C GLY A 60 -23.06 -2.33 -6.23
N PRO A 61 -21.85 -2.00 -6.72
CA PRO A 61 -20.81 -1.31 -5.94
C PRO A 61 -21.19 0.13 -5.56
N GLU A 62 -22.25 0.68 -6.15
CA GLU A 62 -22.81 2.00 -5.88
C GLU A 62 -23.68 2.07 -4.60
N GLU A 63 -23.87 0.97 -3.88
CA GLU A 63 -24.69 0.91 -2.66
C GLU A 63 -24.18 1.84 -1.55
N PRO A 64 -24.97 2.85 -1.14
CA PRO A 64 -24.58 3.81 -0.10
C PRO A 64 -25.08 3.45 1.32
N ASN A 65 -26.08 2.56 1.45
CA ASN A 65 -26.79 2.35 2.71
C ASN A 65 -26.50 0.99 3.36
N ALA A 66 -26.60 -0.09 2.59
CA ALA A 66 -26.54 -1.47 3.09
C ALA A 66 -25.09 -1.94 3.33
N LEU A 67 -24.40 -1.25 4.24
CA LEU A 67 -23.06 -1.58 4.70
C LEU A 67 -23.14 -2.47 5.95
N VAL A 68 -22.51 -3.63 5.88
CA VAL A 68 -22.52 -4.65 6.94
C VAL A 68 -21.10 -4.97 7.39
N ARG A 69 -21.00 -5.52 8.60
CA ARG A 69 -19.82 -6.23 9.05
C ARG A 69 -19.99 -7.70 8.74
N LEU A 70 -19.02 -8.30 8.06
CA LEU A 70 -19.00 -9.74 7.76
C LEU A 70 -18.05 -10.49 8.68
N ARG A 71 -18.32 -11.80 8.83
CA ARG A 71 -17.49 -12.77 9.56
C ARG A 71 -17.31 -12.38 11.03
N VAL A 72 -16.51 -13.16 11.76
CA VAL A 72 -16.29 -13.02 13.21
C VAL A 72 -14.82 -13.21 13.57
N GLY A 73 -14.42 -12.80 14.78
CA GLY A 73 -13.05 -12.95 15.30
C GLY A 73 -12.01 -12.27 14.42
N ALA A 74 -10.89 -12.96 14.18
CA ALA A 74 -9.76 -12.49 13.39
C ALA A 74 -10.09 -12.20 11.91
N ARG A 75 -11.15 -12.80 11.36
CA ARG A 75 -11.56 -12.63 9.95
C ARG A 75 -12.58 -11.50 9.73
N MET A 76 -12.90 -10.73 10.78
CA MET A 76 -13.92 -9.69 10.76
C MET A 76 -13.65 -8.59 9.71
N GLU A 77 -14.63 -8.31 8.85
CA GLU A 77 -14.52 -7.32 7.78
C GLU A 77 -15.64 -6.25 7.90
N PRO A 78 -15.32 -4.99 8.22
CA PRO A 78 -16.32 -3.92 8.32
C PRO A 78 -16.60 -3.24 6.97
N ASN A 79 -17.76 -2.59 6.88
CA ASN A 79 -18.18 -1.74 5.75
C ASN A 79 -18.28 -2.46 4.39
N THR A 80 -18.57 -3.76 4.41
CA THR A 80 -18.81 -4.51 3.17
C THR A 80 -20.22 -4.23 2.66
N ARG A 81 -20.38 -4.05 1.34
CA ARG A 81 -21.67 -3.76 0.71
C ARG A 81 -22.46 -5.05 0.54
N ALA A 82 -23.63 -5.17 1.16
CA ALA A 82 -24.47 -6.37 1.06
C ALA A 82 -24.84 -6.75 -0.39
N THR A 83 -24.86 -5.77 -1.30
CA THR A 83 -25.13 -5.94 -2.74
C THR A 83 -24.00 -6.63 -3.51
N MET A 84 -22.78 -6.63 -2.97
CA MET A 84 -21.58 -7.19 -3.60
C MET A 84 -21.07 -8.45 -2.89
N VAL A 85 -21.84 -8.96 -1.92
CA VAL A 85 -21.52 -10.16 -1.14
C VAL A 85 -22.36 -11.30 -1.66
N PRO A 86 -21.77 -12.27 -2.37
CA PRO A 86 -22.44 -13.52 -2.67
C PRO A 86 -22.86 -14.22 -1.39
N LEU A 87 -24.08 -14.76 -1.39
CA LEU A 87 -24.53 -15.58 -0.28
C LEU A 87 -23.78 -16.92 -0.31
N TYR A 88 -23.26 -17.32 0.85
CA TYR A 88 -22.69 -18.66 1.08
C TYR A 88 -23.27 -19.24 2.37
N ASP A 89 -23.26 -20.56 2.47
CA ASP A 89 -23.82 -21.25 3.64
C ASP A 89 -23.03 -20.88 4.90
N GLY A 90 -23.74 -20.59 5.99
CA GLY A 90 -23.15 -20.16 7.26
C GLY A 90 -22.65 -18.71 7.30
N LEU A 91 -22.98 -17.87 6.30
CA LEU A 91 -22.62 -16.45 6.30
C LEU A 91 -23.15 -15.74 7.56
N VAL A 92 -22.29 -14.97 8.22
CA VAL A 92 -22.65 -14.11 9.36
C VAL A 92 -22.45 -12.66 8.98
N ALA A 93 -23.52 -11.87 9.09
CA ALA A 93 -23.51 -10.43 8.85
C ALA A 93 -24.17 -9.66 10.00
N GLU A 94 -23.64 -8.47 10.28
CA GLU A 94 -24.21 -7.55 11.26
C GLU A 94 -24.37 -6.16 10.68
N SER A 95 -25.49 -5.52 10.98
CA SER A 95 -25.70 -4.11 10.69
C SER A 95 -24.82 -3.22 11.56
N GLN A 96 -24.40 -2.11 10.97
CA GLN A 96 -23.45 -1.20 11.60
C GLN A 96 -24.09 0.17 11.96
N ASN A 97 -23.34 0.99 12.69
CA ASN A 97 -23.75 2.33 13.14
C ASN A 97 -25.09 2.38 13.94
N ARG A 98 -25.31 1.43 14.85
CA ARG A 98 -26.55 1.28 15.63
C ARG A 98 -26.29 1.08 17.12
N TRP A 99 -27.16 1.60 18.00
CA TRP A 99 -27.11 1.26 19.43
C TRP A 99 -28.46 1.42 20.18
N PRO A 100 -28.91 0.44 20.99
CA PRO A 100 -28.34 -0.90 21.18
C PRO A 100 -28.64 -1.86 20.03
N THR A 101 -29.73 -1.66 19.29
CA THR A 101 -30.14 -2.52 18.17
C THR A 101 -30.54 -1.69 16.96
N LEU A 102 -30.61 -2.32 15.78
CA LEU A 102 -30.97 -1.62 14.56
C LEU A 102 -32.38 -1.02 14.62
N ALA A 103 -33.34 -1.75 15.20
CA ALA A 103 -34.72 -1.33 15.32
C ALA A 103 -34.93 -0.22 16.36
N HIS A 104 -34.22 -0.29 17.49
CA HIS A 104 -34.29 0.61 18.63
C HIS A 104 -32.96 1.34 18.81
N ASP A 105 -32.67 2.29 17.92
CA ASP A 105 -31.45 3.10 17.98
C ASP A 105 -31.69 4.38 18.76
N ILE A 106 -31.05 4.53 19.92
CA ILE A 106 -31.18 5.72 20.79
C ILE A 106 -30.56 6.95 20.12
N GLN A 107 -29.54 6.76 19.28
CA GLN A 107 -28.91 7.87 18.54
C GLN A 107 -29.82 8.48 17.47
N ALA A 108 -30.97 7.85 17.15
CA ALA A 108 -31.99 8.44 16.31
C ALA A 108 -32.56 9.77 16.87
N LEU A 109 -32.38 10.04 18.17
CA LEU A 109 -32.69 11.34 18.79
C LEU A 109 -31.84 12.49 18.24
N ASN A 110 -30.68 12.21 17.63
CA ASN A 110 -29.83 13.22 16.96
C ASN A 110 -30.60 13.97 15.86
N TRP A 111 -31.65 13.35 15.29
CA TRP A 111 -32.53 14.00 14.34
C TRP A 111 -33.25 15.24 14.92
N LEU A 112 -33.58 15.25 16.21
CA LEU A 112 -34.29 16.38 16.86
C LEU A 112 -33.42 17.65 16.90
N ILE A 113 -32.10 17.48 16.96
CA ILE A 113 -31.13 18.58 16.95
C ILE A 113 -30.53 18.82 15.56
N ALA A 114 -31.01 18.16 14.51
CA ALA A 114 -30.51 18.30 13.14
C ALA A 114 -30.43 19.76 12.63
N PRO A 115 -31.32 20.71 12.99
CA PRO A 115 -31.17 22.11 12.59
C PRO A 115 -29.93 22.80 13.19
N TRP A 116 -29.39 22.28 14.29
CA TRP A 116 -28.25 22.83 15.03
C TRP A 116 -26.91 22.21 14.60
N ILE A 117 -26.96 21.16 13.76
CA ILE A 117 -25.80 20.47 13.22
C ILE A 117 -25.78 20.63 11.70
N PRO A 118 -25.56 21.84 11.14
CA PRO A 118 -25.41 22.02 9.70
C PRO A 118 -24.09 21.41 9.18
N ALA A 119 -23.88 21.40 7.87
CA ALA A 119 -22.55 21.20 7.31
C ALA A 119 -21.52 22.16 7.95
N GLY A 120 -20.29 21.68 8.13
CA GLY A 120 -19.21 22.43 8.77
C GLY A 120 -19.36 22.67 10.28
N PHE A 121 -20.36 22.08 10.97
CA PHE A 121 -20.59 22.27 12.41
C PHE A 121 -19.34 22.07 13.26
N TYR A 122 -18.54 21.03 13.00
CA TYR A 122 -17.34 20.74 13.79
C TYR A 122 -16.32 21.88 13.74
N TYR A 123 -16.08 22.44 12.56
CA TYR A 123 -15.13 23.55 12.38
C TYR A 123 -15.61 24.82 13.09
N LYS A 124 -16.92 25.11 13.00
CA LYS A 124 -17.52 26.31 13.60
C LYS A 124 -17.52 26.23 15.14
N THR A 125 -17.79 25.05 15.68
CA THR A 125 -17.92 24.85 17.14
C THR A 125 -16.57 24.63 17.81
N PHE A 126 -15.64 23.91 17.16
CA PHE A 126 -14.44 23.40 17.82
C PHE A 126 -13.11 23.89 17.23
N MET A 127 -13.09 24.71 16.16
CA MET A 127 -11.83 25.13 15.50
C MET A 127 -11.71 26.65 15.21
N GLY A 128 -12.50 27.51 15.87
CA GLY A 128 -12.46 28.98 15.73
C GLY A 128 -11.66 29.75 16.79
N ARG A 129 -11.73 31.10 16.79
CA ARG A 129 -11.01 32.00 17.73
C ARG A 129 -11.29 31.75 19.22
N ALA A 130 -12.42 31.13 19.56
CA ALA A 130 -12.80 30.73 20.92
C ALA A 130 -12.56 29.24 21.21
N ALA A 131 -11.96 28.50 20.27
CA ALA A 131 -11.79 27.06 20.37
C ALA A 131 -10.59 26.66 21.22
N ASN A 132 -10.85 25.77 22.17
CA ASN A 132 -9.84 25.13 22.98
C ASN A 132 -9.62 23.71 22.45
N THR A 133 -8.40 23.38 22.03
CA THR A 133 -8.03 22.01 21.61
C THR A 133 -8.43 20.97 22.66
N ARG A 134 -8.45 21.32 23.95
CA ARG A 134 -8.92 20.44 25.02
C ARG A 134 -10.40 20.08 24.90
N LEU A 135 -11.24 21.00 24.43
CA LEU A 135 -12.67 20.77 24.22
C LEU A 135 -12.88 19.75 23.09
N TRP A 136 -12.15 19.91 21.99
CA TRP A 136 -12.12 18.90 20.92
C TRP A 136 -11.67 17.54 21.46
N MET A 137 -10.52 17.47 22.15
CA MET A 137 -9.99 16.21 22.70
C MET A 137 -10.94 15.54 23.70
N TRP A 138 -11.80 16.33 24.38
CA TRP A 138 -12.84 15.81 25.27
C TRP A 138 -14.02 15.19 24.50
N PHE A 139 -14.54 15.88 23.48
CA PHE A 139 -15.67 15.41 22.68
C PHE A 139 -15.29 14.36 21.62
N GLU A 140 -14.04 14.36 21.16
CA GLU A 140 -13.57 13.55 20.04
C GLU A 140 -13.85 12.06 20.26
N LYS A 141 -13.65 11.53 21.48
CA LYS A 141 -13.92 10.12 21.79
C LYS A 141 -15.39 9.76 21.56
N SER A 142 -16.31 10.61 22.02
CA SER A 142 -17.76 10.39 21.89
C SER A 142 -18.21 10.58 20.44
N ILE A 143 -17.70 11.62 19.75
CA ILE A 143 -18.00 11.88 18.34
C ILE A 143 -17.49 10.74 17.46
N ARG A 144 -16.26 10.25 17.64
CA ARG A 144 -15.72 9.13 16.88
C ARG A 144 -16.51 7.84 17.08
N ARG A 145 -17.00 7.60 18.30
CA ARG A 145 -17.85 6.44 18.60
C ARG A 145 -19.24 6.55 17.95
N ALA A 146 -19.80 7.76 17.89
CA ALA A 146 -21.10 8.02 17.27
C ALA A 146 -21.04 8.10 15.73
N ALA A 147 -19.91 8.55 15.18
CA ALA A 147 -19.69 8.73 13.74
C ALA A 147 -18.96 7.55 13.07
N GLY A 148 -18.62 6.48 13.80
CA GLY A 148 -17.94 5.32 13.23
C GLY A 148 -18.90 4.43 12.44
N MET A 149 -18.65 4.20 11.14
CA MET A 149 -19.51 3.33 10.33
C MET A 149 -19.35 1.85 10.69
N GLY A 150 -18.13 1.33 10.85
CA GLY A 150 -17.87 -0.10 11.13
C GLY A 150 -16.66 -0.30 12.05
N THR A 151 -16.56 -1.47 12.69
CA THR A 151 -15.47 -1.83 13.64
C THR A 151 -14.72 -3.05 13.13
N GLY A 152 -13.39 -2.97 13.05
CA GLY A 152 -12.52 -4.11 12.75
C GLY A 152 -11.98 -4.79 14.01
N THR A 153 -11.12 -5.80 13.82
CA THR A 153 -10.46 -6.54 14.91
C THR A 153 -9.01 -6.10 15.12
N HIS A 154 -8.47 -6.34 16.31
CA HIS A 154 -7.04 -6.20 16.64
C HIS A 154 -6.27 -7.52 16.53
N GLU A 155 -6.99 -8.63 16.29
CA GLU A 155 -6.39 -9.94 16.03
C GLU A 155 -5.71 -9.96 14.65
N ALA A 156 -4.68 -10.79 14.51
CA ALA A 156 -3.97 -10.95 13.23
C ALA A 156 -4.87 -11.65 12.21
N ASP A 157 -4.94 -11.11 11.00
CA ASP A 157 -5.68 -11.72 9.89
C ASP A 157 -5.07 -13.10 9.54
N PRO A 158 -5.84 -14.20 9.64
CA PRO A 158 -5.35 -15.55 9.36
C PRO A 158 -5.43 -15.92 7.88
N ASP A 159 -5.93 -15.04 7.01
CA ASP A 159 -6.02 -15.28 5.57
C ASP A 159 -4.67 -15.15 4.85
N ASP A 160 -4.43 -16.05 3.88
CA ASP A 160 -3.34 -15.93 2.92
C ASP A 160 -3.73 -15.01 1.75
N TYR A 161 -2.74 -14.30 1.21
CA TYR A 161 -2.91 -13.38 0.08
C TYR A 161 -1.82 -13.59 -0.97
N ASP A 162 -2.17 -13.40 -2.24
CA ASP A 162 -1.28 -13.69 -3.37
C ASP A 162 -1.13 -12.49 -4.33
N LYS A 163 -0.02 -12.48 -5.10
CA LYS A 163 0.28 -11.47 -6.12
C LYS A 163 0.60 -12.15 -7.45
N MET A 164 -0.07 -11.73 -8.53
CA MET A 164 0.20 -12.18 -9.88
C MET A 164 0.49 -11.03 -10.84
N THR A 165 1.39 -11.27 -11.80
CA THR A 165 1.66 -10.36 -12.91
C THR A 165 1.25 -11.02 -14.22
N ALA A 166 0.58 -10.27 -15.11
CA ALA A 166 0.19 -10.74 -16.43
C ALA A 166 0.49 -9.70 -17.52
N HIS A 167 0.66 -10.18 -18.74
CA HIS A 167 0.74 -9.36 -19.95
C HIS A 167 -0.30 -9.83 -20.96
N CYS A 168 -0.89 -8.90 -21.69
CA CYS A 168 -1.84 -9.20 -22.76
C CYS A 168 -1.78 -8.15 -23.86
N GLU A 169 -2.22 -8.53 -25.06
CA GLU A 169 -2.39 -7.62 -26.18
C GLU A 169 -3.62 -6.74 -25.93
N VAL A 170 -4.74 -7.33 -25.50
CA VAL A 170 -5.97 -6.58 -25.18
C VAL A 170 -6.49 -6.93 -23.79
N LEU A 171 -6.64 -5.91 -22.93
CA LEU A 171 -7.38 -6.02 -21.67
C LEU A 171 -8.77 -5.42 -21.83
N VAL A 172 -9.80 -6.21 -21.57
CA VAL A 172 -11.19 -5.76 -21.52
C VAL A 172 -11.65 -5.69 -20.07
N ILE A 173 -12.16 -4.54 -19.65
CA ILE A 173 -12.62 -4.29 -18.27
C ILE A 173 -14.13 -4.08 -18.27
N GLY A 174 -14.85 -4.98 -17.61
CA GLY A 174 -16.30 -5.07 -17.60
C GLY A 174 -16.78 -6.17 -18.54
N GLY A 175 -17.52 -7.12 -17.98
CA GLY A 175 -18.05 -8.33 -18.60
C GLY A 175 -19.50 -8.22 -19.09
N GLY A 176 -20.00 -7.00 -19.30
CA GLY A 176 -21.32 -6.75 -19.87
C GLY A 176 -21.40 -7.09 -21.38
N PRO A 177 -22.51 -6.74 -22.05
CA PRO A 177 -22.70 -7.01 -23.49
C PRO A 177 -21.56 -6.45 -24.33
N SER A 178 -21.15 -5.20 -24.07
CA SER A 178 -20.03 -4.56 -24.77
C SER A 178 -18.69 -5.24 -24.50
N GLY A 179 -18.47 -5.69 -23.27
CA GLY A 179 -17.23 -6.36 -22.87
C GLY A 179 -17.09 -7.73 -23.51
N LEU A 180 -18.15 -8.54 -23.48
CA LEU A 180 -18.20 -9.84 -24.14
C LEU A 180 -18.02 -9.70 -25.66
N ALA A 181 -18.70 -8.74 -26.29
CA ALA A 181 -18.53 -8.44 -27.71
C ALA A 181 -17.10 -7.99 -28.04
N ALA A 182 -16.50 -7.13 -27.21
CA ALA A 182 -15.12 -6.66 -27.37
C ALA A 182 -14.10 -7.79 -27.20
N ALA A 183 -14.23 -8.61 -26.15
CA ALA A 183 -13.33 -9.72 -25.87
C ALA A 183 -13.36 -10.74 -27.01
N ARG A 184 -14.55 -11.08 -27.52
CA ARG A 184 -14.72 -11.99 -28.66
C ARG A 184 -14.10 -11.43 -29.93
N ALA A 185 -14.38 -10.17 -30.24
CA ALA A 185 -13.81 -9.51 -31.41
C ALA A 185 -12.28 -9.42 -31.35
N ALA A 186 -11.72 -9.11 -30.18
CA ALA A 186 -10.28 -9.04 -29.98
C ALA A 186 -9.61 -10.42 -30.04
N ALA A 187 -10.23 -11.44 -29.43
CA ALA A 187 -9.70 -12.79 -29.38
C ALA A 187 -9.66 -13.47 -30.77
N ALA A 188 -10.62 -13.13 -31.64
CA ALA A 188 -10.66 -13.63 -33.01
C ALA A 188 -9.45 -13.22 -33.86
N GLY A 189 -8.73 -12.15 -33.48
CA GLY A 189 -7.46 -11.76 -34.11
C GLY A 189 -6.24 -12.58 -33.67
N GLY A 190 -6.40 -13.49 -32.69
CA GLY A 190 -5.35 -14.38 -32.19
C GLY A 190 -4.45 -13.81 -31.08
N GLY A 191 -4.58 -12.52 -30.74
CA GLY A 191 -3.85 -11.90 -29.61
C GLY A 191 -4.34 -12.42 -28.24
N ARG A 192 -3.52 -12.32 -27.19
CA ARG A 192 -3.95 -12.68 -25.83
C ARG A 192 -4.89 -11.63 -25.29
N VAL A 193 -6.04 -12.08 -24.84
CA VAL A 193 -7.09 -11.25 -24.26
C VAL A 193 -7.27 -11.61 -22.81
N VAL A 194 -7.34 -10.60 -21.94
CA VAL A 194 -7.80 -10.78 -20.56
C VAL A 194 -9.11 -10.03 -20.42
N LEU A 195 -10.16 -10.71 -19.95
CA LEU A 195 -11.45 -10.11 -19.61
C LEU A 195 -11.64 -10.17 -18.10
N VAL A 196 -11.80 -9.01 -17.48
CA VAL A 196 -12.03 -8.89 -16.03
C VAL A 196 -13.43 -8.32 -15.75
N ASP A 197 -14.12 -8.89 -14.77
CA ASP A 197 -15.38 -8.36 -14.26
C ASP A 197 -15.50 -8.55 -12.75
N GLU A 198 -16.08 -7.57 -12.05
CA GLU A 198 -16.20 -7.62 -10.60
C GLU A 198 -17.30 -8.57 -10.10
N ARG A 199 -18.28 -8.93 -10.92
CA ARG A 199 -19.38 -9.82 -10.54
C ARG A 199 -18.95 -11.28 -10.64
N GLU A 200 -19.76 -12.15 -10.05
CA GLU A 200 -19.50 -13.60 -10.05
C GLU A 200 -19.57 -14.21 -11.44
N ASP A 201 -20.43 -13.67 -12.30
CA ASP A 201 -20.67 -14.16 -13.64
C ASP A 201 -20.61 -13.03 -14.67
N PHE A 202 -20.25 -13.39 -15.91
CA PHE A 202 -20.22 -12.48 -17.04
C PHE A 202 -21.64 -12.27 -17.61
N GLY A 203 -21.89 -11.09 -18.14
CA GLY A 203 -23.16 -10.67 -18.74
C GLY A 203 -23.60 -9.28 -18.28
N GLY A 204 -23.11 -8.82 -17.12
CA GLY A 204 -23.45 -7.49 -16.58
C GLY A 204 -24.97 -7.32 -16.47
N ARG A 205 -25.51 -6.24 -17.07
CA ARG A 205 -26.95 -5.96 -17.10
C ARG A 205 -27.80 -7.01 -17.82
N LEU A 206 -27.23 -7.82 -18.73
CA LEU A 206 -27.97 -8.92 -19.38
C LEU A 206 -28.46 -9.98 -18.39
N LEU A 207 -27.88 -10.03 -17.19
CA LEU A 207 -28.32 -10.93 -16.12
C LEU A 207 -29.53 -10.37 -15.33
N MET A 208 -29.88 -9.10 -15.57
CA MET A 208 -30.86 -8.32 -14.82
C MET A 208 -32.01 -7.80 -15.70
N ASP A 209 -31.87 -7.87 -17.01
CA ASP A 209 -32.82 -7.37 -18.00
C ASP A 209 -33.31 -8.53 -18.88
N ARG A 210 -34.49 -8.38 -19.51
CA ARG A 210 -35.15 -9.40 -20.34
C ARG A 210 -35.00 -9.18 -21.85
N GLU A 211 -33.90 -8.53 -22.26
CA GLU A 211 -33.65 -8.26 -23.68
C GLU A 211 -33.12 -9.49 -24.42
N THR A 212 -33.29 -9.52 -25.75
CA THR A 212 -32.82 -10.60 -26.62
C THR A 212 -31.66 -10.17 -27.53
N ILE A 213 -30.76 -11.10 -27.83
CA ILE A 213 -29.60 -10.92 -28.71
C ILE A 213 -29.52 -12.11 -29.66
N ASP A 214 -29.44 -11.87 -30.97
CA ASP A 214 -29.42 -12.91 -32.00
C ASP A 214 -30.60 -13.92 -31.88
N GLY A 215 -31.75 -13.47 -31.38
CA GLY A 215 -32.94 -14.30 -31.15
C GLY A 215 -32.90 -15.14 -29.86
N GLU A 216 -31.88 -14.98 -29.03
CA GLU A 216 -31.68 -15.68 -27.75
C GLU A 216 -31.89 -14.71 -26.58
N GLU A 217 -32.38 -15.20 -25.43
CA GLU A 217 -32.43 -14.44 -24.17
C GLU A 217 -31.02 -13.95 -23.78
N GLY A 218 -30.87 -12.68 -23.41
CA GLY A 218 -29.55 -12.07 -23.12
C GLY A 218 -28.75 -12.82 -22.06
N ALA A 219 -29.44 -13.36 -21.06
CA ALA A 219 -28.91 -14.24 -20.03
C ALA A 219 -28.24 -15.52 -20.58
N ALA A 220 -28.88 -16.16 -21.55
CA ALA A 220 -28.40 -17.37 -22.21
C ALA A 220 -27.27 -17.05 -23.20
N TRP A 221 -27.42 -15.96 -23.94
CA TRP A 221 -26.37 -15.43 -24.82
C TRP A 221 -25.06 -15.17 -24.05
N ALA A 222 -25.13 -14.54 -22.87
CA ALA A 222 -23.96 -14.28 -22.04
C ALA A 222 -23.27 -15.58 -21.57
N ALA A 223 -24.06 -16.59 -21.18
CA ALA A 223 -23.53 -17.90 -20.77
C ALA A 223 -22.82 -18.61 -21.95
N ARG A 224 -23.40 -18.54 -23.16
CA ARG A 224 -22.82 -19.07 -24.39
C ARG A 224 -21.52 -18.34 -24.76
N MET A 225 -21.49 -17.00 -24.68
CA MET A 225 -20.28 -16.20 -24.91
C MET A 225 -19.17 -16.52 -23.91
N ARG A 226 -19.50 -16.67 -22.63
CA ARG A 226 -18.54 -17.10 -21.60
C ARG A 226 -17.93 -18.46 -21.96
N ALA A 227 -18.77 -19.43 -22.37
CA ALA A 227 -18.30 -20.75 -22.77
C ALA A 227 -17.42 -20.70 -24.03
N GLU A 228 -17.79 -19.91 -25.04
CA GLU A 228 -17.00 -19.68 -26.26
C GLU A 228 -15.62 -19.10 -25.91
N LEU A 229 -15.59 -18.03 -25.11
CA LEU A 229 -14.35 -17.37 -24.70
C LEU A 229 -13.47 -18.27 -23.83
N ALA A 230 -14.06 -19.05 -22.91
CA ALA A 230 -13.32 -19.99 -22.06
C ALA A 230 -12.65 -21.13 -22.86
N ALA A 231 -13.20 -21.48 -24.02
CA ALA A 231 -12.62 -22.49 -24.90
C ALA A 231 -11.42 -21.99 -25.71
N LEU A 232 -11.18 -20.67 -25.76
CA LEU A 232 -10.08 -20.06 -26.51
C LEU A 232 -8.80 -20.01 -25.66
N SER A 233 -7.73 -20.65 -26.13
CA SER A 233 -6.45 -20.72 -25.41
C SER A 233 -5.75 -19.36 -25.23
N ASN A 234 -6.09 -18.37 -26.06
CA ASN A 234 -5.59 -17.00 -25.99
C ASN A 234 -6.44 -16.09 -25.10
N VAL A 235 -7.51 -16.58 -24.46
CA VAL A 235 -8.38 -15.78 -23.60
C VAL A 235 -8.24 -16.21 -22.14
N ARG A 236 -8.12 -15.23 -21.24
CA ARG A 236 -8.22 -15.43 -19.80
C ARG A 236 -9.42 -14.68 -19.26
N LEU A 237 -10.31 -15.42 -18.61
CA LEU A 237 -11.47 -14.88 -17.91
C LEU A 237 -11.16 -14.75 -16.42
N LEU A 238 -11.36 -13.56 -15.85
CA LEU A 238 -11.22 -13.28 -14.43
C LEU A 238 -12.54 -12.73 -13.88
N PRO A 239 -13.50 -13.58 -13.49
CA PRO A 239 -14.69 -13.15 -12.75
C PRO A 239 -14.29 -12.73 -11.33
N ARG A 240 -15.21 -12.09 -10.59
CA ARG A 240 -14.97 -11.63 -9.20
C ARG A 240 -13.73 -10.76 -9.05
N THR A 241 -13.32 -10.10 -10.13
CA THR A 241 -12.06 -9.40 -10.25
C THR A 241 -12.33 -7.93 -10.55
N THR A 242 -12.12 -7.09 -9.54
CA THR A 242 -12.31 -5.65 -9.68
C THR A 242 -11.03 -5.00 -10.18
N ALA A 243 -11.03 -4.44 -11.38
CA ALA A 243 -10.01 -3.49 -11.81
C ALA A 243 -10.15 -2.20 -11.00
N PHE A 244 -9.24 -1.96 -10.07
CA PHE A 244 -9.37 -0.86 -9.11
C PHE A 244 -8.53 0.36 -9.47
N GLY A 245 -7.45 0.17 -10.23
CA GLY A 245 -6.49 1.22 -10.54
C GLY A 245 -5.96 1.15 -11.97
N TYR A 246 -5.94 2.27 -12.67
CA TYR A 246 -5.27 2.46 -13.96
C TYR A 246 -4.04 3.35 -13.76
N TYR A 247 -2.87 2.82 -14.10
CA TYR A 247 -1.57 3.48 -13.95
C TYR A 247 -0.89 3.68 -15.31
N ASP A 248 0.29 4.31 -15.29
CA ASP A 248 1.06 4.63 -16.49
C ASP A 248 1.33 3.42 -17.38
N HIS A 249 1.34 3.69 -18.69
CA HIS A 249 1.62 2.75 -19.75
C HIS A 249 0.72 1.50 -19.70
N ASN A 250 -0.59 1.68 -19.54
CA ASN A 250 -1.57 0.59 -19.52
C ASN A 250 -1.24 -0.51 -18.49
N ARG A 251 -0.81 -0.10 -17.29
CA ARG A 251 -0.70 -0.99 -16.13
C ARG A 251 -1.96 -0.89 -15.29
N ILE A 252 -2.67 -2.00 -15.10
CA ILE A 252 -3.93 -2.05 -14.35
C ILE A 252 -3.74 -2.93 -13.11
N GLY A 253 -4.10 -2.38 -11.95
CA GLY A 253 -4.24 -3.14 -10.71
C GLY A 253 -5.64 -3.73 -10.62
N CYS A 254 -5.74 -5.04 -10.42
CA CYS A 254 -7.01 -5.73 -10.16
C CYS A 254 -6.93 -6.55 -8.87
N VAL A 255 -8.06 -6.74 -8.20
CA VAL A 255 -8.16 -7.70 -7.08
C VAL A 255 -9.20 -8.74 -7.42
N GLU A 256 -8.75 -9.99 -7.49
CA GLU A 256 -9.59 -11.18 -7.62
C GLU A 256 -9.99 -11.67 -6.22
N ARG A 257 -11.28 -11.83 -5.98
CA ARG A 257 -11.84 -12.46 -4.77
C ARG A 257 -11.92 -13.97 -4.99
N VAL A 258 -10.93 -14.69 -4.49
CA VAL A 258 -10.72 -16.13 -4.76
C VAL A 258 -11.55 -17.01 -3.83
N SER A 259 -11.60 -16.69 -2.55
CA SER A 259 -12.28 -17.50 -1.53
C SER A 259 -13.07 -16.67 -0.51
N ASP A 260 -13.37 -15.39 -0.80
CA ASP A 260 -14.24 -14.56 0.04
C ASP A 260 -15.67 -15.11 0.26
N HIS A 261 -16.08 -16.07 -0.57
CA HIS A 261 -17.36 -16.79 -0.51
C HIS A 261 -17.28 -18.12 0.27
N LEU A 262 -16.18 -18.36 0.98
CA LEU A 262 -15.98 -19.52 1.86
C LEU A 262 -15.83 -19.03 3.30
N ILE A 263 -16.33 -19.80 4.28
CA ILE A 263 -16.14 -19.51 5.72
C ILE A 263 -14.66 -19.57 6.07
N GLU A 264 -14.02 -20.65 5.63
CA GLU A 264 -12.60 -20.92 5.81
C GLU A 264 -12.04 -21.49 4.50
N PRO A 265 -11.05 -20.83 3.89
CA PRO A 265 -10.39 -21.36 2.71
C PRO A 265 -9.54 -22.59 3.05
N GLU A 266 -9.33 -23.46 2.06
CA GLU A 266 -8.34 -24.55 2.17
C GLU A 266 -6.93 -24.00 2.46
N PRO A 267 -6.05 -24.75 3.14
CA PRO A 267 -4.68 -24.32 3.39
C PRO A 267 -3.96 -23.87 2.11
N HIS A 268 -3.24 -22.75 2.17
CA HIS A 268 -2.52 -22.13 1.03
C HIS A 268 -3.39 -21.62 -0.11
N ARG A 269 -4.72 -21.68 -0.01
CA ARG A 269 -5.61 -21.03 -0.97
C ARG A 269 -5.78 -19.57 -0.55
N PRO A 270 -5.39 -18.60 -1.40
CA PRO A 270 -5.49 -17.20 -1.02
C PRO A 270 -6.96 -16.78 -0.89
N ARG A 271 -7.23 -15.87 0.05
CA ARG A 271 -8.49 -15.13 0.14
C ARG A 271 -8.69 -14.27 -1.09
N GLN A 272 -7.69 -13.44 -1.37
CA GLN A 272 -7.67 -12.48 -2.47
C GLN A 272 -6.32 -12.49 -3.17
N ARG A 273 -6.35 -12.20 -4.48
CA ARG A 273 -5.16 -12.10 -5.32
C ARG A 273 -5.07 -10.74 -5.98
N LEU A 274 -3.95 -10.06 -5.77
CA LEU A 274 -3.61 -8.82 -6.47
C LEU A 274 -3.01 -9.15 -7.83
N TRP A 275 -3.70 -8.74 -8.89
CA TRP A 275 -3.22 -8.80 -10.25
C TRP A 275 -2.60 -7.46 -10.68
N SER A 276 -1.44 -7.55 -11.30
CA SER A 276 -0.76 -6.42 -11.93
C SER A 276 -0.63 -6.72 -13.43
N ILE A 277 -1.58 -6.20 -14.21
CA ILE A 277 -1.75 -6.55 -15.63
C ILE A 277 -1.19 -5.42 -16.49
N ARG A 278 -0.27 -5.74 -17.40
CA ARG A 278 0.24 -4.81 -18.42
C ARG A 278 -0.39 -5.15 -19.77
N ALA A 279 -1.16 -4.23 -20.34
CA ALA A 279 -1.82 -4.43 -21.62
C ALA A 279 -1.17 -3.58 -22.73
N ALA A 280 -1.14 -4.06 -23.98
CA ALA A 280 -0.80 -3.19 -25.10
C ALA A 280 -1.95 -2.20 -25.38
N GLU A 281 -3.18 -2.69 -25.30
CA GLU A 281 -4.41 -1.98 -25.63
C GLU A 281 -5.51 -2.28 -24.59
N VAL A 282 -6.32 -1.28 -24.22
CA VAL A 282 -7.36 -1.43 -23.18
C VAL A 282 -8.73 -1.02 -23.68
N VAL A 283 -9.75 -1.85 -23.43
CA VAL A 283 -11.16 -1.55 -23.66
C VAL A 283 -11.88 -1.42 -22.31
N LEU A 284 -12.38 -0.21 -22.04
CA LEU A 284 -13.20 0.11 -20.87
C LEU A 284 -14.68 -0.09 -21.22
N ALA A 285 -15.24 -1.22 -20.80
CA ALA A 285 -16.65 -1.59 -20.93
C ALA A 285 -17.34 -1.59 -19.54
N THR A 286 -17.00 -0.63 -18.70
CA THR A 286 -17.37 -0.52 -17.27
C THR A 286 -18.82 -0.08 -17.00
N GLY A 287 -19.64 0.00 -18.04
CA GLY A 287 -21.06 0.35 -17.93
C GLY A 287 -21.33 1.80 -17.48
N ALA A 288 -22.52 2.00 -16.92
CA ALA A 288 -22.97 3.25 -16.34
C ALA A 288 -23.77 2.96 -15.05
N ILE A 289 -23.78 3.93 -14.13
CA ILE A 289 -24.45 3.85 -12.83
C ILE A 289 -25.69 4.75 -12.85
N GLU A 290 -26.84 4.21 -12.45
CA GLU A 290 -28.09 4.97 -12.36
C GLU A 290 -27.99 6.05 -11.27
N GLN A 291 -28.49 7.24 -11.58
CA GLN A 291 -28.45 8.39 -10.67
C GLN A 291 -29.79 8.56 -9.96
N PRO A 292 -29.79 8.97 -8.68
CA PRO A 292 -31.02 9.15 -7.91
C PRO A 292 -31.67 10.52 -8.13
N LEU A 293 -32.83 10.72 -7.52
CA LEU A 293 -33.57 11.99 -7.49
C LEU A 293 -33.65 12.54 -6.05
N ALA A 294 -33.41 13.84 -5.87
CA ALA A 294 -33.41 14.53 -4.58
C ALA A 294 -34.77 15.20 -4.29
N PHE A 295 -35.65 14.49 -3.57
CA PHE A 295 -36.93 14.98 -3.04
C PHE A 295 -37.02 14.74 -1.53
N ALA A 296 -38.04 15.28 -0.86
CA ALA A 296 -38.08 15.28 0.61
C ALA A 296 -38.23 13.85 1.17
N ASP A 297 -37.39 13.50 2.14
CA ASP A 297 -37.30 12.18 2.76
C ASP A 297 -37.04 11.03 1.76
N ASN A 298 -36.31 11.32 0.68
CA ASN A 298 -35.86 10.34 -0.32
C ASN A 298 -34.88 9.27 0.19
N ASP A 299 -34.56 9.28 1.48
CA ASP A 299 -33.70 8.30 2.14
C ASP A 299 -34.47 7.22 2.92
N LEU A 300 -35.81 7.30 2.94
CA LEU A 300 -36.66 6.35 3.65
C LEU A 300 -36.51 4.93 3.08
N PRO A 301 -36.52 3.88 3.93
CA PRO A 301 -36.58 2.50 3.46
C PRO A 301 -37.76 2.27 2.52
N GLY A 302 -37.49 1.68 1.35
CA GLY A 302 -38.44 1.52 0.26
C GLY A 302 -38.27 2.53 -0.88
N VAL A 303 -37.43 3.56 -0.72
CA VAL A 303 -36.92 4.34 -1.86
C VAL A 303 -35.69 3.64 -2.41
N MET A 304 -35.71 3.29 -3.70
CA MET A 304 -34.65 2.51 -4.36
C MET A 304 -34.43 3.00 -5.80
N LEU A 305 -33.25 2.77 -6.36
CA LEU A 305 -32.99 2.96 -7.79
C LEU A 305 -33.89 2.04 -8.63
N ALA A 306 -34.48 2.57 -9.70
CA ALA A 306 -35.44 1.83 -10.52
C ALA A 306 -34.80 0.60 -11.18
N GLY A 307 -33.59 0.74 -11.71
CA GLY A 307 -32.82 -0.37 -12.27
C GLY A 307 -32.46 -1.44 -11.23
N ALA A 308 -32.26 -1.06 -9.96
CA ALA A 308 -32.02 -2.02 -8.89
C ALA A 308 -33.29 -2.80 -8.54
N VAL A 309 -34.44 -2.12 -8.45
CA VAL A 309 -35.75 -2.77 -8.23
C VAL A 309 -36.05 -3.77 -9.35
N ARG A 310 -35.79 -3.39 -10.61
CA ARG A 310 -35.89 -4.27 -11.78
C ARG A 310 -34.96 -5.48 -11.66
N ALA A 311 -33.71 -5.26 -11.29
CA ALA A 311 -32.74 -6.34 -11.11
C ALA A 311 -33.13 -7.33 -10.00
N TYR A 312 -33.67 -6.84 -8.87
CA TYR A 312 -34.18 -7.72 -7.82
C TYR A 312 -35.32 -8.63 -8.30
N ALA A 313 -36.25 -8.09 -9.09
CA ALA A 313 -37.33 -8.86 -9.68
C ALA A 313 -36.80 -9.90 -10.69
N ASN A 314 -35.98 -9.48 -11.66
CA ASN A 314 -35.54 -10.33 -12.77
C ASN A 314 -34.44 -11.33 -12.38
N GLN A 315 -33.35 -10.85 -11.78
CA GLN A 315 -32.19 -11.69 -11.49
C GLN A 315 -32.41 -12.56 -10.26
N TYR A 316 -33.13 -12.09 -9.24
CA TYR A 316 -33.24 -12.80 -7.98
C TYR A 316 -34.66 -13.32 -7.70
N GLY A 317 -35.64 -13.00 -8.54
CA GLY A 317 -37.04 -13.39 -8.28
C GLY A 317 -37.58 -12.76 -6.99
N VAL A 318 -37.13 -11.54 -6.65
CA VAL A 318 -37.52 -10.83 -5.43
C VAL A 318 -38.41 -9.65 -5.78
N LYS A 319 -39.68 -9.75 -5.38
CA LYS A 319 -40.61 -8.62 -5.36
C LYS A 319 -40.33 -7.77 -4.12
N VAL A 320 -39.74 -6.60 -4.31
CA VAL A 320 -39.31 -5.71 -3.21
C VAL A 320 -40.47 -5.03 -2.47
N GLY A 321 -41.65 -4.94 -3.10
CA GLY A 321 -42.91 -4.46 -2.51
C GLY A 321 -44.10 -4.76 -3.41
N GLU A 322 -45.30 -4.50 -2.91
CA GLU A 322 -46.56 -4.83 -3.59
C GLU A 322 -47.06 -3.70 -4.49
N ARG A 323 -46.89 -2.43 -4.08
CA ARG A 323 -47.45 -1.26 -4.76
C ARG A 323 -46.36 -0.23 -5.03
N ILE A 324 -46.01 -0.05 -6.28
CA ILE A 324 -44.81 0.68 -6.70
C ILE A 324 -45.21 1.95 -7.44
N VAL A 325 -44.60 3.07 -7.06
CA VAL A 325 -44.60 4.29 -7.87
C VAL A 325 -43.20 4.49 -8.44
N ILE A 326 -43.11 4.75 -9.74
CA ILE A 326 -41.83 4.97 -10.43
C ILE A 326 -41.70 6.46 -10.74
N ALA A 327 -40.64 7.12 -10.30
CA ALA A 327 -40.35 8.52 -10.61
C ALA A 327 -39.12 8.61 -11.52
N THR A 328 -39.27 9.28 -12.68
CA THR A 328 -38.25 9.22 -13.73
C THR A 328 -38.05 10.55 -14.46
N ASN A 329 -36.86 10.70 -15.05
CA ASN A 329 -36.55 11.72 -16.05
C ASN A 329 -36.19 11.14 -17.43
N ASN A 330 -36.30 9.82 -17.63
CA ASN A 330 -35.80 9.10 -18.80
C ASN A 330 -36.63 7.85 -19.11
N ASP A 331 -36.37 7.22 -20.27
CA ASP A 331 -37.17 6.10 -20.79
C ASP A 331 -36.88 4.74 -20.14
N ASP A 332 -35.71 4.52 -19.52
CA ASP A 332 -35.36 3.20 -18.96
C ASP A 332 -36.32 2.77 -17.82
N ALA A 333 -36.89 3.74 -17.11
CA ALA A 333 -37.91 3.51 -16.09
C ALA A 333 -39.19 2.84 -16.63
N TYR A 334 -39.51 2.99 -17.91
CA TYR A 334 -40.65 2.29 -18.51
C TYR A 334 -40.41 0.78 -18.67
N ARG A 335 -39.16 0.38 -18.95
CA ARG A 335 -38.78 -1.05 -18.92
C ARG A 335 -38.96 -1.61 -17.52
N THR A 336 -38.54 -0.85 -16.51
CA THR A 336 -38.78 -1.20 -15.09
C THR A 336 -40.26 -1.35 -14.77
N ALA A 337 -41.13 -0.47 -15.27
CA ALA A 337 -42.57 -0.59 -15.07
C ALA A 337 -43.12 -1.90 -15.66
N CYS A 338 -42.74 -2.25 -16.89
CA CYS A 338 -43.18 -3.48 -17.55
C CYS A 338 -42.71 -4.72 -16.79
N ASP A 339 -41.42 -4.79 -16.45
CA ASP A 339 -40.84 -5.96 -15.78
C ASP A 339 -41.41 -6.19 -14.37
N LEU A 340 -41.77 -5.12 -13.66
CA LEU A 340 -42.37 -5.23 -12.33
C LEU A 340 -43.83 -5.68 -12.40
N ASP A 341 -44.59 -5.21 -13.39
CA ASP A 341 -45.94 -5.69 -13.68
C ASP A 341 -45.92 -7.18 -14.05
N ASP A 342 -45.00 -7.58 -14.94
CA ASP A 342 -44.78 -8.97 -15.34
C ASP A 342 -44.33 -9.86 -14.15
N ALA A 343 -43.65 -9.28 -13.15
CA ALA A 343 -43.28 -9.95 -11.89
C ALA A 343 -44.42 -9.97 -10.85
N GLY A 344 -45.61 -9.47 -11.19
CA GLY A 344 -46.79 -9.46 -10.34
C GLY A 344 -46.76 -8.41 -9.22
N ALA A 345 -46.08 -7.28 -9.44
CA ALA A 345 -46.19 -6.09 -8.59
C ALA A 345 -47.19 -5.10 -9.21
N TRP A 346 -47.94 -4.37 -8.37
CA TRP A 346 -48.86 -3.35 -8.83
C TRP A 346 -48.12 -2.03 -9.07
N VAL A 347 -47.95 -1.64 -10.33
CA VAL A 347 -47.39 -0.32 -10.68
C VAL A 347 -48.50 0.73 -10.65
N GLU A 348 -48.55 1.51 -9.58
CA GLU A 348 -49.60 2.52 -9.35
C GLU A 348 -49.54 3.64 -10.40
N ALA A 349 -48.34 4.14 -10.70
CA ALA A 349 -48.12 5.13 -11.76
C ALA A 349 -46.64 5.31 -12.09
N VAL A 350 -46.36 5.77 -13.30
CA VAL A 350 -45.08 6.34 -13.71
C VAL A 350 -45.17 7.87 -13.68
N VAL A 351 -44.43 8.47 -12.75
CA VAL A 351 -44.28 9.91 -12.57
C VAL A 351 -43.12 10.39 -13.44
N ASP A 352 -43.44 10.80 -14.67
CA ASP A 352 -42.44 11.27 -15.64
C ASP A 352 -42.32 12.79 -15.59
N MET A 353 -41.13 13.28 -15.25
CA MET A 353 -40.84 14.71 -15.17
C MET A 353 -40.77 15.38 -16.55
N ARG A 354 -40.79 14.64 -17.66
CA ARG A 354 -40.79 15.18 -19.03
C ARG A 354 -42.18 15.64 -19.47
N PRO A 355 -42.29 16.65 -20.35
CA PRO A 355 -43.57 17.11 -20.88
C PRO A 355 -44.25 16.03 -21.74
N LYS A 356 -45.58 16.13 -21.89
CA LYS A 356 -46.44 15.15 -22.60
C LYS A 356 -46.06 14.92 -24.08
N GLY A 357 -45.24 15.78 -24.69
CA GLY A 357 -44.77 15.63 -26.07
C GLY A 357 -43.55 14.70 -26.25
N ALA A 358 -42.91 14.27 -25.16
CA ALA A 358 -41.93 13.19 -25.21
C ALA A 358 -42.69 11.87 -25.27
N GLU A 359 -42.94 11.34 -26.47
CA GLU A 359 -43.68 10.09 -26.66
C GLU A 359 -42.76 8.90 -26.35
N PRO A 360 -42.99 8.14 -25.25
CA PRO A 360 -42.13 7.02 -24.89
C PRO A 360 -42.18 5.94 -25.96
N THR A 361 -41.02 5.39 -26.32
CA THR A 361 -40.93 4.27 -27.28
C THR A 361 -41.71 3.05 -26.79
N LEU A 362 -41.87 2.87 -25.48
CA LEU A 362 -42.61 1.80 -24.84
C LEU A 362 -44.05 2.18 -24.42
N ARG A 363 -44.58 3.31 -24.89
CA ARG A 363 -45.90 3.80 -24.48
C ARG A 363 -47.03 2.80 -24.74
N ALA A 364 -46.97 2.09 -25.88
CA ALA A 364 -47.95 1.07 -26.21
C ALA A 364 -47.97 -0.04 -25.15
N ALA A 365 -46.79 -0.58 -24.79
CA ALA A 365 -46.65 -1.63 -23.79
C ALA A 365 -47.14 -1.22 -22.39
N ILE A 366 -46.88 0.05 -21.98
CA ILE A 366 -47.37 0.60 -20.71
C ILE A 366 -48.89 0.76 -20.72
N LYS A 367 -49.46 1.26 -21.83
CA LYS A 367 -50.90 1.45 -21.99
C LYS A 367 -51.66 0.12 -22.02
N GLU A 368 -51.12 -0.89 -22.69
CA GLU A 368 -51.70 -2.25 -22.72
C GLU A 368 -51.79 -2.88 -21.32
N ARG A 369 -50.85 -2.55 -20.43
CA ARG A 369 -50.86 -2.97 -19.02
C ARG A 369 -51.77 -2.14 -18.11
N GLY A 370 -52.39 -1.09 -18.65
CA GLY A 370 -53.26 -0.20 -17.86
C GLY A 370 -52.50 0.65 -16.83
N ILE A 371 -51.20 0.85 -17.01
CA ILE A 371 -50.37 1.65 -16.10
C ILE A 371 -50.45 3.13 -16.50
N ASP A 372 -50.76 4.00 -15.53
CA ASP A 372 -50.87 5.44 -15.75
C ASP A 372 -49.50 6.11 -15.90
N ILE A 373 -49.34 6.92 -16.97
CA ILE A 373 -48.18 7.79 -17.16
C ILE A 373 -48.57 9.25 -16.86
N LEU A 374 -47.91 9.81 -15.86
CA LEU A 374 -48.15 11.16 -15.36
C LEU A 374 -47.08 12.12 -15.88
N HIS A 375 -47.22 12.55 -17.13
CA HIS A 375 -46.27 13.47 -17.77
C HIS A 375 -46.27 14.87 -17.13
N GLY A 376 -45.07 15.43 -16.95
CA GLY A 376 -44.85 16.71 -16.31
C GLY A 376 -45.18 16.68 -14.83
N TRP A 377 -45.02 15.53 -14.16
CA TRP A 377 -45.16 15.41 -12.70
C TRP A 377 -43.82 15.09 -12.06
N ALA A 378 -43.59 15.56 -10.85
CA ALA A 378 -42.37 15.32 -10.10
C ALA A 378 -42.65 14.81 -8.68
N PRO A 379 -41.75 13.98 -8.13
CA PRO A 379 -41.82 13.57 -6.73
C PRO A 379 -41.52 14.78 -5.81
N VAL A 380 -42.25 14.87 -4.70
CA VAL A 380 -42.14 15.97 -3.73
C VAL A 380 -41.63 15.46 -2.40
N LYS A 381 -42.26 14.40 -1.88
CA LYS A 381 -41.95 13.84 -0.57
C LYS A 381 -42.33 12.36 -0.49
N ALA A 382 -41.40 11.50 -0.07
CA ALA A 382 -41.75 10.16 0.38
C ALA A 382 -42.46 10.24 1.73
N GLN A 383 -43.62 9.58 1.83
CA GLN A 383 -44.47 9.59 3.00
C GLN A 383 -44.26 8.31 3.79
N GLY A 384 -43.97 8.42 5.08
CA GLY A 384 -43.72 7.29 5.95
C GLY A 384 -42.84 7.64 7.14
N THR A 385 -42.73 6.71 8.10
CA THR A 385 -41.87 6.86 9.29
C THR A 385 -40.86 5.73 9.41
N LYS A 386 -41.32 4.48 9.26
CA LYS A 386 -40.45 3.28 9.27
C LYS A 386 -40.01 2.86 7.87
N ARG A 387 -40.91 2.97 6.91
CA ARG A 387 -40.74 2.71 5.47
C ARG A 387 -41.72 3.56 4.68
N VAL A 388 -41.56 3.61 3.37
CA VAL A 388 -42.47 4.24 2.42
C VAL A 388 -43.90 3.68 2.57
N ARG A 389 -44.89 4.58 2.54
CA ARG A 389 -46.34 4.31 2.50
C ARG A 389 -47.08 5.14 1.44
N GLY A 390 -46.37 6.05 0.78
CA GLY A 390 -46.90 6.89 -0.27
C GLY A 390 -45.86 7.86 -0.81
N LEU A 391 -46.19 8.49 -1.92
CA LEU A 391 -45.40 9.54 -2.55
C LEU A 391 -46.29 10.75 -2.81
N ALA A 392 -45.93 11.89 -2.25
CA ALA A 392 -46.52 13.16 -2.67
C ALA A 392 -45.92 13.57 -4.01
N ILE A 393 -46.77 13.91 -4.97
CA ILE A 393 -46.38 14.33 -6.32
C ILE A 393 -47.10 15.64 -6.69
N LEU A 394 -46.49 16.43 -7.57
CA LEU A 394 -47.10 17.65 -8.10
C LEU A 394 -46.74 17.84 -9.58
N LYS A 395 -47.53 18.65 -10.28
CA LYS A 395 -47.27 18.99 -11.68
C LYS A 395 -46.17 20.06 -11.76
N ILE A 396 -45.28 19.96 -12.73
CA ILE A 396 -44.23 20.93 -13.01
C ILE A 396 -44.37 21.54 -14.40
N ASP A 397 -43.90 22.78 -14.57
CA ASP A 397 -43.80 23.42 -15.89
C ASP A 397 -42.53 23.01 -16.65
N GLU A 398 -42.31 23.62 -17.81
CA GLU A 398 -41.13 23.42 -18.66
C GLU A 398 -39.82 23.89 -18.01
N THR A 399 -39.89 24.76 -17.00
CA THR A 399 -38.74 25.19 -16.18
C THR A 399 -38.50 24.31 -14.95
N GLY A 400 -39.38 23.33 -14.70
CA GLY A 400 -39.31 22.43 -13.55
C GLY A 400 -39.93 23.00 -12.28
N LYS A 401 -40.62 24.15 -12.37
CA LYS A 401 -41.26 24.80 -11.23
C LYS A 401 -42.63 24.18 -10.93
N PRO A 402 -43.05 24.12 -9.65
CA PRO A 402 -44.36 23.61 -9.26
C PRO A 402 -45.53 24.38 -9.88
N VAL A 403 -46.54 23.65 -10.37
CA VAL A 403 -47.82 24.17 -10.84
C VAL A 403 -48.96 23.39 -10.20
N GLY A 404 -49.88 24.09 -9.53
CA GLY A 404 -51.05 23.48 -8.88
C GLY A 404 -50.74 22.80 -7.53
N ASN A 405 -51.69 21.97 -7.09
CA ASN A 405 -51.65 21.33 -5.76
C ASN A 405 -50.95 19.98 -5.78
N GLN A 406 -50.40 19.58 -4.62
CA GLN A 406 -49.87 18.23 -4.42
C GLN A 406 -51.02 17.21 -4.41
N ARG A 407 -50.76 16.00 -4.92
CA ARG A 407 -51.59 14.81 -4.70
C ARG A 407 -50.75 13.68 -4.13
N ALA A 408 -51.38 12.77 -3.40
CA ALA A 408 -50.71 11.58 -2.86
C ALA A 408 -50.96 10.38 -3.77
N ALA A 409 -49.91 9.59 -4.02
CA ALA A 409 -49.98 8.26 -4.63
C ALA A 409 -49.61 7.22 -3.56
N SER A 410 -50.50 6.27 -3.27
CA SER A 410 -50.22 5.22 -2.29
C SER A 410 -49.21 4.22 -2.87
N CYS A 411 -48.18 3.88 -2.10
CA CYS A 411 -47.15 2.91 -2.49
C CYS A 411 -46.35 2.43 -1.29
N ASP A 412 -45.73 1.27 -1.39
CA ASP A 412 -44.77 0.76 -0.40
C ASP A 412 -43.32 0.79 -0.91
N ILE A 413 -43.13 1.09 -2.20
CA ILE A 413 -41.85 1.31 -2.87
C ILE A 413 -41.94 2.54 -3.78
N VAL A 414 -40.90 3.37 -3.75
CA VAL A 414 -40.66 4.44 -4.72
C VAL A 414 -39.39 4.10 -5.49
N ALA A 415 -39.55 3.69 -6.74
CA ALA A 415 -38.45 3.40 -7.65
C ALA A 415 -38.06 4.69 -8.39
N ILE A 416 -36.78 5.09 -8.32
CA ILE A 416 -36.34 6.40 -8.84
C ILE A 416 -35.29 6.22 -9.94
N SER A 417 -35.43 6.98 -11.02
CA SER A 417 -34.48 7.01 -12.14
C SER A 417 -34.17 8.45 -12.55
N GLY A 418 -32.97 8.90 -12.20
CA GLY A 418 -32.42 10.21 -12.57
C GLY A 418 -31.50 10.17 -13.80
N GLY A 419 -31.53 9.07 -14.57
CA GLY A 419 -30.67 8.86 -15.73
C GLY A 419 -29.39 8.09 -15.38
N TRP A 420 -28.49 7.97 -16.35
CA TRP A 420 -27.31 7.10 -16.28
C TRP A 420 -26.03 7.91 -16.37
N GLN A 421 -25.10 7.68 -15.45
CA GLN A 421 -23.77 8.26 -15.49
C GLN A 421 -22.74 7.19 -15.89
N PRO A 422 -22.07 7.32 -17.05
CA PRO A 422 -20.96 6.45 -17.43
C PRO A 422 -19.92 6.26 -16.32
N THR A 423 -19.43 5.03 -16.14
CA THR A 423 -18.44 4.68 -15.11
C THR A 423 -17.03 5.11 -15.55
N LEU A 424 -16.74 6.41 -15.45
CA LEU A 424 -15.51 7.03 -15.96
C LEU A 424 -14.28 6.90 -15.04
N HIS A 425 -14.38 6.16 -13.93
CA HIS A 425 -13.35 6.11 -12.89
C HIS A 425 -11.97 5.75 -13.45
N LEU A 426 -11.85 4.60 -14.15
CA LEU A 426 -10.57 4.14 -14.72
C LEU A 426 -10.09 5.05 -15.86
N PHE A 427 -11.01 5.55 -16.69
CA PHE A 427 -10.69 6.53 -17.73
C PHE A 427 -10.06 7.80 -17.13
N SER A 428 -10.65 8.36 -16.08
CA SER A 428 -10.15 9.57 -15.45
C SER A 428 -8.87 9.36 -14.63
N GLN A 429 -8.60 8.14 -14.17
CA GLN A 429 -7.34 7.80 -13.50
C GLN A 429 -6.13 7.91 -14.44
N THR A 430 -6.31 7.84 -15.77
CA THR A 430 -5.25 8.14 -16.75
C THR A 430 -4.89 9.64 -16.82
N GLY A 431 -5.66 10.48 -16.13
CA GLY A 431 -5.60 11.94 -16.22
C GLY A 431 -6.42 12.52 -17.38
N ALA A 432 -7.12 11.68 -18.15
CA ALA A 432 -8.06 12.13 -19.17
C ALA A 432 -9.29 12.80 -18.54
N LYS A 433 -9.82 13.84 -19.21
CA LYS A 433 -10.93 14.65 -18.68
C LYS A 433 -12.26 14.18 -19.25
N ALA A 434 -13.27 14.09 -18.40
CA ALA A 434 -14.64 13.86 -18.83
C ALA A 434 -15.26 15.15 -19.42
N VAL A 435 -16.22 14.99 -20.32
CA VAL A 435 -16.91 16.08 -21.02
C VAL A 435 -18.41 15.96 -20.77
N TRP A 436 -19.08 17.06 -20.45
CA TRP A 436 -20.53 17.07 -20.25
C TRP A 436 -21.26 17.02 -21.59
N ASP A 437 -22.31 16.20 -21.67
CA ASP A 437 -23.21 16.09 -22.83
C ASP A 437 -24.65 16.43 -22.38
N ASP A 438 -25.19 17.53 -22.91
CA ASP A 438 -26.53 18.02 -22.54
C ASP A 438 -27.66 17.12 -23.05
N ALA A 439 -27.50 16.51 -24.23
CA ALA A 439 -28.52 15.66 -24.82
C ALA A 439 -28.69 14.36 -24.04
N LYS A 440 -27.60 13.85 -23.47
CA LYS A 440 -27.58 12.63 -22.64
C LYS A 440 -27.61 12.92 -21.14
N ALA A 441 -27.52 14.19 -20.74
CA ALA A 441 -27.53 14.66 -19.36
C ALA A 441 -26.50 13.94 -18.45
N CYS A 442 -25.29 13.70 -18.96
CA CYS A 442 -24.23 13.01 -18.22
C CYS A 442 -22.81 13.43 -18.67
N PHE A 443 -21.80 13.04 -17.90
CA PHE A 443 -20.41 13.15 -18.34
C PHE A 443 -20.00 11.93 -19.17
N LEU A 444 -19.38 12.18 -20.32
CA LEU A 444 -18.81 11.21 -21.25
C LEU A 444 -17.27 11.21 -21.20
N PRO A 445 -16.61 10.14 -21.68
CA PRO A 445 -15.16 10.14 -21.87
C PRO A 445 -14.74 11.22 -22.89
N GLY A 446 -13.77 12.06 -22.54
CA GLY A 446 -13.09 12.94 -23.49
C GLY A 446 -11.97 12.23 -24.27
N PRO A 447 -11.03 12.98 -24.88
CA PRO A 447 -9.88 12.40 -25.57
C PRO A 447 -9.04 11.51 -24.63
N PRO A 448 -8.68 10.28 -25.05
CA PRO A 448 -7.85 9.38 -24.25
C PRO A 448 -6.43 9.94 -24.08
N ARG A 449 -5.77 9.54 -22.99
CA ARG A 449 -4.37 9.93 -22.70
C ARG A 449 -3.37 8.79 -22.84
N GLN A 450 -3.83 7.55 -22.75
CA GLN A 450 -3.02 6.39 -23.06
C GLN A 450 -3.71 5.59 -24.17
N ARG A 451 -3.33 4.32 -24.32
CA ARG A 451 -3.92 3.43 -25.31
C ARG A 451 -5.13 2.73 -24.70
N GLU A 452 -6.18 3.50 -24.45
CA GLU A 452 -7.50 3.05 -24.00
C GLU A 452 -8.63 3.47 -24.96
N ARG A 453 -9.79 2.82 -24.87
CA ARG A 453 -11.07 3.28 -25.45
C ARG A 453 -12.21 2.87 -24.55
N SER A 454 -13.25 3.70 -24.49
CA SER A 454 -14.50 3.36 -23.81
C SER A 454 -15.48 2.75 -24.79
N ALA A 455 -16.26 1.75 -24.35
CA ALA A 455 -17.26 1.06 -25.14
C ALA A 455 -18.60 0.94 -24.38
N GLY A 456 -19.69 0.84 -25.14
CA GLY A 456 -21.05 0.72 -24.60
C GLY A 456 -21.49 1.90 -23.75
N ALA A 457 -22.20 1.62 -22.65
CA ALA A 457 -22.70 2.64 -21.74
C ALA A 457 -21.57 3.50 -21.12
N CYS A 458 -20.35 2.98 -21.01
CA CYS A 458 -19.18 3.77 -20.59
C CYS A 458 -18.83 4.87 -21.62
N ALA A 459 -19.16 4.67 -22.90
CA ALA A 459 -19.02 5.66 -23.97
C ALA A 459 -20.30 6.49 -24.19
N GLY A 460 -21.29 6.39 -23.29
CA GLY A 460 -22.59 7.05 -23.43
C GLY A 460 -23.49 6.45 -24.51
N ARG A 461 -23.31 5.18 -24.85
CA ARG A 461 -24.20 4.41 -25.73
C ARG A 461 -25.10 3.54 -24.87
N PHE A 462 -26.37 3.92 -24.69
CA PHE A 462 -27.22 3.35 -23.63
C PHE A 462 -28.17 2.25 -24.12
N THR A 463 -28.37 2.11 -25.42
CA THR A 463 -29.16 0.98 -25.96
C THR A 463 -28.31 -0.28 -26.09
N LEU A 464 -28.95 -1.46 -26.02
CA LEU A 464 -28.25 -2.73 -26.15
C LEU A 464 -27.56 -2.89 -27.52
N SER A 465 -28.23 -2.49 -28.60
CA SER A 465 -27.66 -2.54 -29.96
C SER A 465 -26.38 -1.72 -30.06
N GLU A 466 -26.40 -0.46 -29.62
CA GLU A 466 -25.21 0.39 -29.65
C GLU A 466 -24.09 -0.13 -28.73
N CYS A 467 -24.46 -0.80 -27.63
CA CYS A 467 -23.52 -1.45 -26.72
C CYS A 467 -22.78 -2.61 -27.39
N LEU A 468 -23.49 -3.47 -28.12
CA LEU A 468 -22.90 -4.62 -28.82
C LEU A 468 -22.02 -4.17 -29.97
N GLU A 469 -22.51 -3.25 -30.80
CA GLU A 469 -21.75 -2.67 -31.91
C GLU A 469 -20.50 -1.93 -31.43
N GLY A 470 -20.65 -1.11 -30.39
CA GLY A 470 -19.54 -0.36 -29.80
C GLY A 470 -18.49 -1.25 -29.14
N GLY A 471 -18.92 -2.30 -28.43
CA GLY A 471 -18.04 -3.31 -27.86
C GLY A 471 -17.25 -4.04 -28.94
N HIS A 472 -17.95 -4.57 -29.94
CA HIS A 472 -17.34 -5.27 -31.06
C HIS A 472 -16.30 -4.41 -31.79
N ALA A 473 -16.67 -3.17 -32.16
CA ALA A 473 -15.76 -2.25 -32.83
C ALA A 473 -14.53 -1.89 -31.99
N ALA A 474 -14.72 -1.66 -30.68
CA ALA A 474 -13.62 -1.38 -29.76
C ALA A 474 -12.66 -2.57 -29.61
N GLY A 475 -13.17 -3.80 -29.61
CA GLY A 475 -12.36 -5.01 -29.58
C GLY A 475 -11.53 -5.20 -30.85
N LEU A 476 -12.14 -4.99 -32.03
CA LEU A 476 -11.42 -5.02 -33.30
C LEU A 476 -10.31 -3.96 -33.37
N ASP A 477 -10.62 -2.71 -33.04
CA ASP A 477 -9.65 -1.60 -33.03
C ASP A 477 -8.49 -1.86 -32.05
N ALA A 478 -8.79 -2.39 -30.86
CA ALA A 478 -7.77 -2.75 -29.89
C ALA A 478 -6.86 -3.87 -30.40
N ALA A 479 -7.43 -4.92 -30.99
CA ALA A 479 -6.62 -6.01 -31.54
C ALA A 479 -5.74 -5.54 -32.71
N GLU A 480 -6.29 -4.75 -33.63
CA GLU A 480 -5.56 -4.18 -34.77
C GLU A 480 -4.39 -3.30 -34.30
N LYS A 481 -4.61 -2.40 -33.34
CA LYS A 481 -3.55 -1.55 -32.76
C LYS A 481 -2.51 -2.32 -31.94
N ALA A 482 -2.90 -3.46 -31.37
CA ALA A 482 -1.97 -4.38 -30.73
C ALA A 482 -1.17 -5.24 -31.74
N GLY A 483 -1.43 -5.10 -33.06
CA GLY A 483 -0.72 -5.80 -34.12
C GLY A 483 -1.33 -7.14 -34.54
N ALA A 484 -2.56 -7.44 -34.09
CA ALA A 484 -3.28 -8.64 -34.52
C ALA A 484 -3.92 -8.44 -35.90
N ALA A 485 -4.14 -9.54 -36.63
CA ALA A 485 -4.88 -9.51 -37.88
C ALA A 485 -6.35 -9.13 -37.59
N ARG A 486 -6.93 -8.27 -38.42
CA ARG A 486 -8.34 -7.88 -38.28
C ARG A 486 -9.25 -9.04 -38.68
N PRO A 487 -9.99 -9.66 -37.75
CA PRO A 487 -10.86 -10.79 -38.08
C PRO A 487 -12.10 -10.32 -38.84
N THR A 488 -12.63 -11.20 -39.71
CA THR A 488 -13.94 -11.00 -40.34
C THR A 488 -15.01 -11.64 -39.46
N LEU A 489 -15.46 -10.90 -38.44
CA LEU A 489 -16.49 -11.34 -37.51
C LEU A 489 -17.64 -10.33 -37.53
N ALA A 490 -18.89 -10.79 -37.59
CA ALA A 490 -20.05 -9.92 -37.50
C ALA A 490 -20.32 -9.49 -36.04
N ALA A 491 -20.78 -8.26 -35.86
CA ALA A 491 -21.28 -7.81 -34.56
C ALA A 491 -22.59 -8.55 -34.19
N PRO A 492 -22.77 -8.96 -32.92
CA PRO A 492 -24.05 -9.47 -32.42
C PRO A 492 -25.15 -8.41 -32.58
N ARG A 493 -26.40 -8.84 -32.80
CA ARG A 493 -27.53 -7.95 -33.06
C ARG A 493 -28.58 -8.04 -31.97
N ALA A 494 -29.12 -6.89 -31.57
CA ALA A 494 -30.28 -6.77 -30.68
C ALA A 494 -31.35 -5.90 -31.35
N GLU A 495 -32.57 -5.94 -30.82
CA GLU A 495 -33.64 -5.05 -31.28
C GLU A 495 -33.28 -3.58 -31.01
N VAL A 496 -33.53 -2.71 -32.00
CA VAL A 496 -33.32 -1.28 -31.84
C VAL A 496 -34.52 -0.69 -31.13
N THR A 497 -34.35 -0.34 -29.85
CA THR A 497 -35.33 0.47 -29.10
C THR A 497 -34.87 1.93 -29.10
N PRO A 498 -35.52 2.83 -29.86
CA PRO A 498 -35.31 4.27 -29.70
C PRO A 498 -35.45 4.70 -28.23
N GLN A 499 -34.71 5.72 -27.81
CA GLN A 499 -34.87 6.35 -26.50
C GLN A 499 -34.98 7.87 -26.68
N ASN A 500 -35.92 8.47 -25.97
CA ASN A 500 -36.04 9.92 -25.90
C ASN A 500 -34.94 10.51 -25.00
N PRO A 501 -34.49 11.74 -25.27
CA PRO A 501 -33.55 12.44 -24.40
C PRO A 501 -34.07 12.54 -22.95
N PRO A 502 -33.20 12.34 -21.94
CA PRO A 502 -33.54 12.59 -20.55
C PRO A 502 -33.73 14.08 -20.26
N ARG A 503 -34.44 14.40 -19.17
CA ARG A 503 -34.54 15.77 -18.64
C ARG A 503 -33.59 15.94 -17.45
N ALA A 504 -32.67 16.90 -17.53
CA ALA A 504 -31.63 17.18 -16.53
C ALA A 504 -32.18 17.80 -15.22
N ILE A 505 -33.01 17.05 -14.48
CA ILE A 505 -33.59 17.45 -13.19
C ILE A 505 -33.27 16.39 -12.13
N TRP A 506 -32.34 16.70 -11.23
CA TRP A 506 -32.02 15.88 -10.05
C TRP A 506 -32.51 16.50 -8.74
N GLU A 507 -32.64 17.82 -8.69
CA GLU A 507 -33.28 18.52 -7.58
C GLU A 507 -34.78 18.63 -7.83
N CYS A 508 -35.57 17.79 -7.18
CA CYS A 508 -37.02 17.80 -7.31
C CYS A 508 -37.65 18.96 -6.52
N PRO A 509 -38.81 19.47 -6.95
CA PRO A 509 -39.48 20.61 -6.32
C PRO A 509 -39.82 20.37 -4.84
N LYS A 510 -39.64 21.41 -4.03
CA LYS A 510 -40.03 21.43 -2.62
C LYS A 510 -40.85 22.69 -2.29
N PRO A 511 -42.20 22.62 -2.32
CA PRO A 511 -43.06 23.72 -1.93
C PRO A 511 -42.77 24.22 -0.50
N VAL A 512 -42.97 25.51 -0.23
CA VAL A 512 -42.51 26.25 0.97
C VAL A 512 -42.82 25.55 2.31
N ASN A 513 -43.95 24.87 2.41
CA ASN A 513 -44.41 24.21 3.65
C ASN A 513 -44.21 22.68 3.64
N THR A 514 -43.36 22.13 2.77
CA THR A 514 -43.10 20.68 2.71
C THR A 514 -42.00 20.31 3.71
N PRO A 515 -42.28 19.54 4.79
CA PRO A 515 -41.25 19.13 5.74
C PRO A 515 -40.36 18.03 5.16
N GLY A 516 -39.15 17.85 5.72
CA GLY A 516 -38.19 16.80 5.33
C GLY A 516 -36.96 17.33 4.59
N LYS A 517 -35.87 16.58 4.63
CA LYS A 517 -34.61 16.90 3.92
C LYS A 517 -34.60 16.24 2.54
N ARG A 518 -33.95 16.88 1.57
CA ARG A 518 -33.70 16.30 0.23
C ARG A 518 -32.25 15.84 0.21
N PHE A 519 -32.01 14.55 0.37
CA PHE A 519 -30.65 14.00 0.43
C PHE A 519 -30.07 13.86 -0.97
N VAL A 520 -28.79 14.20 -1.09
CA VAL A 520 -27.97 14.10 -2.30
C VAL A 520 -26.91 13.02 -2.08
N ASP A 521 -26.22 13.07 -0.95
CA ASP A 521 -25.37 11.98 -0.49
C ASP A 521 -26.07 11.25 0.65
N LEU A 522 -26.45 10.00 0.37
CA LEU A 522 -27.10 9.16 1.36
C LEU A 522 -26.09 8.73 2.41
N GLN A 523 -24.91 8.24 2.05
CA GLN A 523 -23.98 7.66 3.00
C GLN A 523 -23.51 8.69 4.04
N ASP A 524 -23.15 9.89 3.57
CA ASP A 524 -22.61 10.97 4.41
C ASP A 524 -23.67 11.98 4.89
N ASP A 525 -24.96 11.70 4.67
CA ASP A 525 -26.08 12.53 5.13
C ASP A 525 -26.07 13.98 4.59
N VAL A 526 -25.56 14.18 3.36
CA VAL A 526 -25.50 15.50 2.70
C VAL A 526 -26.82 15.80 1.99
N ALA A 527 -27.46 16.91 2.36
CA ALA A 527 -28.70 17.37 1.73
C ALA A 527 -28.48 18.54 0.77
N VAL A 528 -29.46 18.80 -0.10
CA VAL A 528 -29.50 19.99 -0.97
C VAL A 528 -29.27 21.29 -0.17
N SER A 529 -29.83 21.39 1.03
CA SER A 529 -29.66 22.53 1.92
C SER A 529 -28.21 22.76 2.37
N ASP A 530 -27.43 21.68 2.50
CA ASP A 530 -26.03 21.75 2.92
C ASP A 530 -25.15 22.28 1.77
N ILE A 531 -25.43 21.88 0.53
CA ILE A 531 -24.76 22.41 -0.67
C ILE A 531 -25.09 23.90 -0.86
N GLN A 532 -26.37 24.26 -0.73
CA GLN A 532 -26.80 25.66 -0.81
C GLN A 532 -26.19 26.51 0.32
N LEU A 533 -26.03 25.94 1.53
CA LEU A 533 -25.33 26.61 2.63
C LEU A 533 -23.85 26.82 2.32
N ALA A 534 -23.17 25.79 1.80
CA ALA A 534 -21.77 25.92 1.40
C ALA A 534 -21.60 27.04 0.35
N HIS A 535 -22.50 27.14 -0.62
CA HIS A 535 -22.46 28.24 -1.59
C HIS A 535 -22.66 29.61 -0.93
N ARG A 536 -23.66 29.76 -0.03
CA ARG A 536 -23.87 31.02 0.72
C ARG A 536 -22.68 31.42 1.58
N GLU A 537 -21.90 30.46 2.05
CA GLU A 537 -20.67 30.68 2.83
C GLU A 537 -19.42 30.93 1.96
N GLY A 538 -19.58 31.05 0.65
CA GLY A 538 -18.52 31.46 -0.28
C GLY A 538 -17.77 30.30 -0.95
N TYR A 539 -18.16 29.05 -0.72
CA TYR A 539 -17.57 27.92 -1.44
C TYR A 539 -18.16 27.86 -2.86
N VAL A 540 -17.30 27.87 -3.88
CA VAL A 540 -17.71 27.83 -5.30
C VAL A 540 -17.11 26.65 -6.08
N SER A 541 -15.96 26.16 -5.64
CA SER A 541 -15.28 24.99 -6.21
C SER A 541 -15.95 23.70 -5.71
N VAL A 542 -16.16 22.73 -6.60
CA VAL A 542 -16.66 21.39 -6.23
C VAL A 542 -15.71 20.67 -5.26
N GLU A 543 -14.41 20.96 -5.33
CA GLU A 543 -13.41 20.42 -4.40
C GLU A 543 -13.56 21.00 -2.98
N HIS A 544 -13.92 22.29 -2.87
CA HIS A 544 -14.25 22.89 -1.57
C HIS A 544 -15.60 22.39 -1.05
N LEU A 545 -16.61 22.28 -1.92
CA LEU A 545 -17.91 21.72 -1.57
C LEU A 545 -17.75 20.32 -0.98
N LYS A 546 -17.00 19.44 -1.66
CA LYS A 546 -16.66 18.09 -1.19
C LYS A 546 -16.05 18.11 0.21
N ARG A 547 -14.98 18.88 0.43
CA ARG A 547 -14.28 18.94 1.74
C ARG A 547 -15.13 19.54 2.85
N TYR A 548 -15.97 20.52 2.52
CA TYR A 548 -16.81 21.22 3.49
C TYR A 548 -18.03 20.40 3.91
N THR A 549 -18.66 19.72 2.97
CA THR A 549 -19.91 18.97 3.19
C THR A 549 -19.72 17.48 3.40
N THR A 550 -18.55 16.93 3.07
CA THR A 550 -18.25 15.49 2.92
C THR A 550 -18.93 14.81 1.72
N LEU A 551 -19.53 15.54 0.79
CA LEU A 551 -20.14 15.00 -0.44
C LEU A 551 -19.17 14.07 -1.20
N GLY A 552 -19.57 12.82 -1.41
CA GLY A 552 -18.83 11.82 -2.17
C GLY A 552 -17.55 11.34 -1.47
N MET A 553 -17.48 11.42 -0.14
CA MET A 553 -16.32 10.96 0.65
C MET A 553 -16.54 9.60 1.32
N GLY A 554 -17.78 9.08 1.30
CA GLY A 554 -18.15 7.76 1.77
C GLY A 554 -17.45 6.61 1.04
N THR A 555 -17.73 5.39 1.49
CA THR A 555 -17.13 4.18 0.91
C THR A 555 -17.54 3.97 -0.54
N ASP A 556 -18.73 4.43 -0.94
CA ASP A 556 -19.21 4.42 -2.32
C ASP A 556 -18.45 5.40 -3.23
N GLN A 557 -17.73 6.39 -2.66
CA GLN A 557 -16.98 7.44 -3.36
C GLN A 557 -17.86 8.29 -4.30
N GLY A 558 -19.10 8.52 -3.90
CA GLY A 558 -20.04 9.41 -4.60
C GLY A 558 -20.57 8.86 -5.93
N LYS A 559 -20.62 7.54 -6.09
CA LYS A 559 -21.17 6.86 -7.29
C LYS A 559 -22.63 7.26 -7.56
N THR A 560 -23.40 7.55 -6.53
CA THR A 560 -24.80 8.00 -6.64
C THR A 560 -25.01 9.46 -6.22
N SER A 561 -24.01 10.17 -5.69
CA SER A 561 -24.20 11.51 -5.12
C SER A 561 -23.58 12.64 -5.93
N ASN A 562 -22.50 12.37 -6.69
CA ASN A 562 -21.73 13.42 -7.34
C ASN A 562 -22.54 14.20 -8.39
N ILE A 563 -23.28 13.54 -9.29
CA ILE A 563 -24.03 14.23 -10.35
C ILE A 563 -25.13 15.11 -9.77
N ALA A 564 -25.93 14.58 -8.85
CA ALA A 564 -26.95 15.36 -8.16
C ALA A 564 -26.32 16.54 -7.38
N GLY A 565 -25.18 16.33 -6.74
CA GLY A 565 -24.46 17.38 -6.03
C GLY A 565 -23.92 18.48 -6.95
N PHE A 566 -23.36 18.11 -8.10
CA PHE A 566 -22.91 19.04 -9.12
C PHE A 566 -24.07 19.82 -9.73
N ALA A 567 -25.20 19.17 -10.00
CA ALA A 567 -26.41 19.83 -10.51
C ALA A 567 -26.94 20.89 -9.52
N VAL A 568 -27.03 20.55 -8.23
CA VAL A 568 -27.44 21.50 -7.18
C VAL A 568 -26.44 22.66 -7.07
N MET A 569 -25.15 22.37 -7.16
CA MET A 569 -24.11 23.41 -7.11
C MET A 569 -24.13 24.32 -8.35
N ALA A 570 -24.39 23.77 -9.53
CA ALA A 570 -24.54 24.48 -10.78
C ALA A 570 -25.71 25.47 -10.69
N ALA A 571 -26.87 24.98 -10.23
CA ALA A 571 -28.07 25.78 -10.01
C ALA A 571 -27.84 26.89 -8.98
N ALA A 572 -27.19 26.59 -7.84
CA ALA A 572 -26.87 27.58 -6.82
C ALA A 572 -25.96 28.71 -7.35
N ARG A 573 -25.04 28.38 -8.27
CA ARG A 573 -24.11 29.33 -8.91
C ARG A 573 -24.69 30.04 -10.14
N GLY A 574 -25.82 29.59 -10.69
CA GLY A 574 -26.35 30.07 -11.96
C GLY A 574 -25.44 29.76 -13.16
N VAL A 575 -24.83 28.56 -13.20
CA VAL A 575 -23.98 28.11 -14.31
C VAL A 575 -24.43 26.75 -14.83
N GLU A 576 -24.05 26.40 -16.06
CA GLU A 576 -24.23 25.05 -16.62
C GLU A 576 -23.46 23.99 -15.84
N ILE A 577 -24.00 22.76 -15.77
CA ILE A 577 -23.42 21.65 -15.00
C ILE A 577 -21.99 21.35 -15.46
N GLY A 578 -21.72 21.33 -16.77
CA GLY A 578 -20.37 21.12 -17.31
C GLY A 578 -19.32 22.12 -16.81
N ARG A 579 -19.72 23.30 -16.32
CA ARG A 579 -18.83 24.34 -15.76
C ARG A 579 -18.59 24.20 -14.26
N THR A 580 -19.26 23.27 -13.58
CA THR A 580 -18.96 22.96 -12.18
C THR A 580 -17.63 22.23 -12.02
N GLY A 581 -17.23 21.47 -13.04
CA GLY A 581 -16.09 20.54 -13.01
C GLY A 581 -16.45 19.24 -12.31
N THR A 582 -15.67 18.19 -12.56
CA THR A 582 -15.73 16.94 -11.78
C THR A 582 -14.66 16.96 -10.69
N THR A 583 -14.88 16.21 -9.61
CA THR A 583 -13.82 15.95 -8.63
C THR A 583 -12.83 14.94 -9.19
N THR A 584 -11.60 14.96 -8.70
CA THR A 584 -10.57 14.00 -9.14
C THR A 584 -10.96 12.56 -8.81
N PHE A 585 -10.98 11.68 -9.82
CA PHE A 585 -11.11 10.24 -9.64
C PHE A 585 -9.76 9.64 -9.22
N ARG A 586 -9.75 8.81 -8.18
CA ARG A 586 -8.53 8.17 -7.65
C ARG A 586 -8.72 6.65 -7.56
N PRO A 587 -7.65 5.85 -7.68
CA PRO A 587 -7.68 4.49 -7.20
C PRO A 587 -7.87 4.47 -5.67
N PRO A 588 -8.51 3.44 -5.11
CA PRO A 588 -9.12 2.33 -5.83
C PRO A 588 -10.59 2.63 -6.23
N TYR A 589 -11.09 2.05 -7.34
CA TYR A 589 -12.50 2.16 -7.78
C TYR A 589 -13.50 1.74 -6.68
N THR A 590 -13.19 0.65 -5.99
CA THR A 590 -13.82 0.19 -4.76
C THR A 590 -12.72 -0.17 -3.75
N PRO A 591 -12.99 -0.11 -2.43
CA PRO A 591 -12.00 -0.47 -1.41
C PRO A 591 -11.32 -1.83 -1.65
N VAL A 592 -10.04 -1.91 -1.30
CA VAL A 592 -9.19 -3.10 -1.38
C VAL A 592 -8.67 -3.42 0.02
N ALA A 593 -8.67 -4.70 0.40
CA ALA A 593 -8.09 -5.13 1.66
C ALA A 593 -6.57 -4.89 1.67
N LEU A 594 -6.01 -4.45 2.80
CA LEU A 594 -4.57 -4.24 2.93
C LEU A 594 -3.79 -5.54 2.75
N GLY A 595 -4.34 -6.68 3.21
CA GLY A 595 -3.76 -8.01 3.00
C GLY A 595 -3.52 -8.33 1.52
N ALA A 596 -4.46 -7.98 0.64
CA ALA A 596 -4.28 -8.18 -0.81
C ALA A 596 -3.14 -7.34 -1.39
N LEU A 597 -2.88 -6.15 -0.83
CA LEU A 597 -1.75 -5.30 -1.25
C LEU A 597 -0.41 -5.82 -0.72
N ALA A 598 -0.38 -6.34 0.50
CA ALA A 598 0.79 -6.98 1.08
C ALA A 598 1.14 -8.29 0.34
N GLY A 599 0.12 -9.10 0.00
CA GLY A 599 0.33 -10.41 -0.59
C GLY A 599 1.15 -11.31 0.33
N PRO A 600 2.13 -12.07 -0.20
CA PRO A 600 2.97 -12.94 0.62
C PRO A 600 4.09 -12.21 1.39
N GLU A 601 4.22 -10.88 1.27
CA GLU A 601 5.32 -10.09 1.86
C GLU A 601 5.06 -9.74 3.35
N VAL A 602 4.79 -10.76 4.16
CA VAL A 602 4.50 -10.64 5.60
C VAL A 602 5.38 -11.58 6.42
N GLY A 603 5.51 -11.32 7.73
CA GLY A 603 6.30 -12.17 8.63
C GLY A 603 7.75 -12.33 8.16
N GLU A 604 8.23 -13.57 8.08
CA GLU A 604 9.59 -13.90 7.61
C GLU A 604 9.82 -13.59 6.11
N HIS A 605 8.76 -13.40 5.33
CA HIS A 605 8.82 -13.07 3.91
C HIS A 605 8.75 -11.56 3.63
N TYR A 606 8.64 -10.72 4.66
CA TYR A 606 8.64 -9.26 4.51
C TYR A 606 9.94 -8.74 3.85
N ALA A 607 11.07 -9.34 4.18
CA ALA A 607 12.36 -9.04 3.56
C ALA A 607 13.21 -10.32 3.44
N PRO A 608 14.07 -10.45 2.42
CA PRO A 608 14.95 -11.60 2.30
C PRO A 608 15.92 -11.71 3.49
N LEU A 609 16.04 -12.92 4.04
CA LEU A 609 17.05 -13.26 5.04
C LEU A 609 18.29 -13.84 4.34
N ARG A 610 19.41 -13.12 4.36
CA ARG A 610 20.70 -13.60 3.83
C ARG A 610 21.49 -14.34 4.91
N ARG A 611 22.00 -15.52 4.57
CA ARG A 611 22.69 -16.46 5.47
C ARG A 611 24.09 -16.77 4.93
N THR A 612 25.09 -16.78 5.81
CA THR A 612 26.45 -17.16 5.41
C THR A 612 26.53 -18.69 5.24
N PRO A 613 27.55 -19.23 4.54
CA PRO A 613 27.74 -20.68 4.44
C PRO A 613 27.93 -21.37 5.80
N MET A 614 28.27 -20.62 6.86
CA MET A 614 28.43 -21.11 8.23
C MET A 614 27.18 -20.93 9.11
N ASP A 615 26.07 -20.39 8.59
CA ASP A 615 24.84 -20.09 9.36
C ASP A 615 24.30 -21.31 10.13
N SER A 616 24.32 -22.50 9.51
CA SER A 616 23.89 -23.75 10.15
C SER A 616 24.79 -24.14 11.33
N TRP A 617 26.11 -23.99 11.20
CA TRP A 617 27.05 -24.24 12.29
C TRP A 617 26.82 -23.28 13.46
N HIS A 618 26.58 -21.99 13.15
CA HIS A 618 26.30 -20.98 14.17
C HIS A 618 25.01 -21.28 14.95
N ALA A 619 23.96 -21.72 14.23
CA ALA A 619 22.71 -22.16 14.83
C ALA A 619 22.88 -23.39 15.73
N GLU A 620 23.64 -24.40 15.28
CA GLU A 620 23.97 -25.61 16.06
C GLU A 620 24.72 -25.30 17.36
N ARG A 621 25.43 -24.16 17.42
CA ARG A 621 26.13 -23.67 18.62
C ARG A 621 25.34 -22.66 19.45
N GLY A 622 24.05 -22.48 19.15
CA GLY A 622 23.17 -21.64 19.96
C GLY A 622 23.57 -20.16 19.98
N CYS A 623 24.20 -19.66 18.90
CA CYS A 623 24.55 -18.24 18.84
C CYS A 623 23.29 -17.36 18.94
N THR A 624 23.43 -16.18 19.54
CA THR A 624 22.42 -15.13 19.41
C THR A 624 22.64 -14.38 18.09
N TRP A 625 21.58 -13.85 17.49
CA TRP A 625 21.64 -13.21 16.17
C TRP A 625 21.54 -11.69 16.26
N ILE A 626 22.13 -11.00 15.28
CA ILE A 626 21.93 -9.58 15.01
C ILE A 626 21.72 -9.35 13.50
N ASP A 627 20.81 -8.45 13.17
CA ASP A 627 20.56 -8.05 11.78
C ASP A 627 21.52 -6.93 11.35
N ALA A 628 22.17 -7.14 10.21
CA ALA A 628 23.08 -6.20 9.56
C ALA A 628 22.60 -5.97 8.12
N GLY A 629 21.60 -5.11 7.97
CA GLY A 629 20.85 -5.00 6.71
C GLY A 629 20.02 -6.27 6.49
N LEU A 630 20.16 -6.90 5.31
CA LEU A 630 19.51 -8.18 5.01
C LEU A 630 20.28 -9.40 5.55
N TRP A 631 21.50 -9.20 6.06
CA TRP A 631 22.29 -10.28 6.64
C TRP A 631 21.92 -10.52 8.08
N ARG A 632 21.80 -11.78 8.46
CA ARG A 632 21.80 -12.18 9.87
C ARG A 632 23.19 -12.67 10.25
N ARG A 633 23.75 -12.14 11.33
CA ARG A 633 25.12 -12.42 11.78
C ARG A 633 25.15 -12.95 13.22
N PRO A 634 26.10 -13.82 13.58
CA PRO A 634 26.32 -14.20 14.97
C PRO A 634 26.68 -12.98 15.81
N ARG A 635 25.89 -12.72 16.84
CA ARG A 635 26.06 -11.60 17.77
C ARG A 635 27.00 -11.98 18.92
N THR A 636 26.71 -13.10 19.58
CA THR A 636 27.52 -13.76 20.62
C THR A 636 27.22 -15.26 20.64
N TYR A 637 28.07 -16.04 21.29
CA TYR A 637 27.96 -17.48 21.55
C TYR A 637 27.93 -17.72 23.07
N PRO A 638 26.73 -17.77 23.68
CA PRO A 638 26.57 -18.13 25.08
C PRO A 638 27.22 -19.49 25.39
N ALA A 639 27.97 -19.58 26.49
CA ALA A 639 28.63 -20.81 26.94
C ALA A 639 27.65 -21.76 27.64
N HIS A 640 26.54 -21.24 28.17
CA HIS A 640 25.47 -21.99 28.80
C HIS A 640 24.15 -21.24 28.65
N GLU A 641 23.04 -21.96 28.81
CA GLU A 641 21.70 -21.37 28.80
C GLU A 641 21.57 -20.31 29.90
N GLY A 642 21.07 -19.13 29.54
CA GLY A 642 20.89 -18.01 30.46
C GLY A 642 22.08 -17.06 30.60
N GLU A 643 23.25 -17.35 30.00
CA GLU A 643 24.35 -16.36 29.95
C GLU A 643 23.90 -15.12 29.15
N GLY A 644 23.96 -13.95 29.79
CA GLY A 644 23.53 -12.70 29.18
C GLY A 644 24.49 -12.21 28.10
N LEU A 645 23.98 -11.37 27.20
CA LEU A 645 24.75 -10.74 26.12
C LEU A 645 26.09 -10.16 26.59
N PHE A 646 26.07 -9.42 27.71
CA PHE A 646 27.24 -8.73 28.25
C PHE A 646 28.32 -9.70 28.69
N ASP A 647 27.95 -10.71 29.47
CA ASP A 647 28.90 -11.68 30.02
C ASP A 647 29.51 -12.52 28.89
N ALA A 648 28.69 -12.92 27.91
CA ALA A 648 29.13 -13.67 26.74
C ALA A 648 30.17 -12.90 25.91
N TYR A 649 29.91 -11.65 25.51
CA TYR A 649 30.88 -10.92 24.69
C TYR A 649 32.15 -10.56 25.47
N ILE A 650 32.04 -10.27 26.79
CA ILE A 650 33.22 -9.98 27.63
C ILE A 650 34.12 -11.21 27.71
N ARG A 651 33.53 -12.40 27.93
CA ARG A 651 34.24 -13.68 27.92
C ARG A 651 34.88 -13.96 26.57
N GLU A 652 34.14 -13.78 25.48
CA GLU A 652 34.66 -13.91 24.12
C GLU A 652 35.85 -12.97 23.86
N THR A 653 35.72 -11.67 24.16
CA THR A 653 36.82 -10.70 24.01
C THR A 653 38.05 -11.12 24.82
N LYS A 654 37.86 -11.53 26.08
CA LYS A 654 38.96 -11.99 26.94
C LYS A 654 39.65 -13.22 26.36
N ALA A 655 38.89 -14.18 25.82
CA ALA A 655 39.45 -15.38 25.21
C ALA A 655 40.26 -15.07 23.93
N VAL A 656 39.78 -14.16 23.08
CA VAL A 656 40.54 -13.72 21.89
C VAL A 656 41.85 -13.03 22.29
N ARG A 657 41.80 -12.09 23.24
CA ARG A 657 43.00 -11.37 23.71
C ARG A 657 43.99 -12.26 24.46
N GLY A 658 43.49 -13.26 25.19
CA GLY A 658 44.32 -14.18 25.97
C GLY A 658 44.91 -15.32 25.15
N SER A 659 44.24 -15.74 24.07
CA SER A 659 44.71 -16.85 23.24
C SER A 659 44.31 -16.72 21.76
N LEU A 660 43.07 -17.07 21.40
CA LEU A 660 42.65 -17.25 20.01
C LEU A 660 41.13 -17.21 19.88
N GLY A 661 40.62 -16.59 18.82
CA GLY A 661 39.24 -16.79 18.41
C GLY A 661 39.01 -16.67 16.90
N LEU A 662 37.83 -17.12 16.48
CA LEU A 662 37.37 -17.18 15.10
C LEU A 662 36.05 -16.44 14.92
N CYS A 663 35.97 -15.55 13.93
CA CYS A 663 34.79 -14.74 13.63
C CYS A 663 34.39 -14.84 12.17
N ASP A 664 33.08 -14.92 11.92
CA ASP A 664 32.51 -14.93 10.58
C ASP A 664 32.40 -13.49 10.03
N VAL A 665 33.27 -13.18 9.07
CA VAL A 665 33.34 -11.88 8.37
C VAL A 665 32.94 -12.01 6.90
N THR A 666 32.26 -13.10 6.53
CA THR A 666 31.77 -13.38 5.17
C THR A 666 30.99 -12.20 4.60
N THR A 667 30.18 -11.54 5.43
CA THR A 667 29.25 -10.49 5.01
C THR A 667 29.91 -9.18 4.58
N LEU A 668 31.22 -8.97 4.76
CA LEU A 668 31.90 -7.79 4.23
C LEU A 668 31.76 -7.75 2.70
N GLY A 669 31.51 -6.57 2.13
CA GLY A 669 31.47 -6.42 0.67
C GLY A 669 32.83 -6.74 0.08
N LYS A 670 32.86 -7.40 -1.08
CA LYS A 670 34.10 -7.80 -1.77
C LYS A 670 33.94 -7.49 -3.25
N ILE A 671 34.83 -6.67 -3.79
CA ILE A 671 34.79 -6.21 -5.17
C ILE A 671 36.14 -6.51 -5.82
N ASP A 672 36.12 -7.35 -6.85
CA ASP A 672 37.28 -7.69 -7.65
C ASP A 672 37.44 -6.63 -8.75
N ILE A 673 38.59 -5.96 -8.79
CA ILE A 673 38.88 -4.81 -9.65
C ILE A 673 40.11 -5.14 -10.49
N GLN A 674 39.93 -5.21 -11.81
CA GLN A 674 40.96 -5.61 -12.75
C GLN A 674 41.11 -4.64 -13.91
N GLY A 675 42.33 -4.49 -14.41
CA GLY A 675 42.63 -3.73 -15.61
C GLY A 675 43.88 -2.85 -15.48
N PRO A 676 44.46 -2.40 -16.60
CA PRO A 676 45.70 -1.63 -16.58
C PRO A 676 45.58 -0.31 -15.79
N ASP A 677 44.38 0.29 -15.74
CA ASP A 677 44.15 1.53 -15.01
C ASP A 677 43.61 1.34 -13.59
N ALA A 678 43.56 0.11 -13.07
CA ALA A 678 42.93 -0.20 -11.78
C ALA A 678 43.57 0.58 -10.61
N ALA A 679 44.90 0.71 -10.60
CA ALA A 679 45.60 1.47 -9.56
C ALA A 679 45.34 2.99 -9.66
N GLU A 680 45.16 3.52 -10.88
CA GLU A 680 44.76 4.91 -11.09
C GLU A 680 43.31 5.13 -10.66
N PHE A 681 42.41 4.21 -10.97
CA PHE A 681 41.02 4.27 -10.54
C PHE A 681 40.90 4.29 -9.02
N LEU A 682 41.55 3.35 -8.32
CA LEU A 682 41.59 3.33 -6.85
C LEU A 682 42.17 4.62 -6.25
N ASN A 683 43.16 5.22 -6.92
CA ASN A 683 43.72 6.52 -6.56
C ASN A 683 42.68 7.65 -6.59
N ARG A 684 41.70 7.60 -7.50
CA ARG A 684 40.63 8.61 -7.58
C ARG A 684 39.53 8.35 -6.56
N LEU A 685 39.24 7.09 -6.24
CA LEU A 685 38.20 6.71 -5.29
C LEU A 685 38.57 6.99 -3.83
N TYR A 686 39.76 6.56 -3.43
CA TYR A 686 40.21 6.64 -2.04
C TYR A 686 40.99 7.92 -1.78
N ILE A 687 40.99 8.40 -0.54
CA ILE A 687 41.74 9.61 -0.15
C ILE A 687 43.26 9.43 -0.19
N ASN A 688 43.75 8.19 0.01
CA ASN A 688 45.18 7.83 0.05
C ASN A 688 45.66 7.23 -1.28
N GLY A 689 46.98 7.12 -1.47
CA GLY A 689 47.58 6.64 -2.73
C GLY A 689 47.55 5.12 -2.88
N TRP A 690 47.53 4.62 -4.12
CA TRP A 690 47.42 3.19 -4.48
C TRP A 690 48.44 2.71 -5.52
N LYS A 691 48.95 3.59 -6.37
CA LYS A 691 49.96 3.26 -7.41
C LYS A 691 51.24 2.62 -6.88
N THR A 692 51.62 2.93 -5.63
CA THR A 692 52.86 2.44 -5.00
C THR A 692 52.66 1.21 -4.13
N LEU A 693 51.44 0.65 -4.03
CA LEU A 693 51.19 -0.56 -3.26
C LEU A 693 51.84 -1.77 -3.96
N PRO A 694 52.77 -2.50 -3.35
CA PRO A 694 53.36 -3.68 -3.97
C PRO A 694 52.33 -4.80 -4.17
N VAL A 695 52.55 -5.68 -5.15
CA VAL A 695 51.80 -6.93 -5.27
C VAL A 695 52.04 -7.79 -4.01
N GLY A 696 51.00 -8.47 -3.54
CA GLY A 696 51.04 -9.24 -2.28
C GLY A 696 50.89 -8.38 -1.04
N LYS A 697 50.55 -7.08 -1.18
CA LYS A 697 50.25 -6.18 -0.06
C LYS A 697 48.82 -5.64 -0.12
N ALA A 698 48.30 -5.33 1.06
CA ALA A 698 47.03 -4.70 1.28
C ALA A 698 47.21 -3.30 1.87
N ARG A 699 46.20 -2.46 1.75
CA ARG A 699 46.17 -1.12 2.35
C ARG A 699 44.76 -0.78 2.80
N TYR A 700 44.64 -0.18 3.97
CA TYR A 700 43.38 0.41 4.42
C TYR A 700 43.15 1.75 3.72
N GLY A 701 41.93 2.02 3.29
CA GLY A 701 41.54 3.25 2.61
C GLY A 701 40.20 3.77 3.10
N LEU A 702 40.05 5.09 3.02
CA LEU A 702 38.80 5.80 3.32
C LEU A 702 38.26 6.42 2.04
N MET A 703 36.98 6.24 1.77
CA MET A 703 36.28 6.84 0.63
C MET A 703 35.43 8.01 1.12
N LEU A 704 35.42 9.10 0.37
CA LEU A 704 34.54 10.24 0.65
C LEU A 704 33.46 10.34 -0.42
N ARG A 705 32.37 11.00 -0.05
CA ARG A 705 31.43 11.57 -1.01
C ARG A 705 32.01 12.85 -1.61
N GLU A 706 31.39 13.32 -2.68
CA GLU A 706 31.77 14.57 -3.34
C GLU A 706 31.75 15.79 -2.39
N ASP A 707 30.90 15.78 -1.36
CA ASP A 707 30.81 16.84 -0.34
C ASP A 707 31.97 16.84 0.69
N GLY A 708 32.85 15.85 0.64
CA GLY A 708 34.01 15.71 1.54
C GLY A 708 33.73 14.94 2.84
N LEU A 709 32.51 14.42 3.02
CA LEU A 709 32.16 13.59 4.16
C LEU A 709 32.44 12.11 3.88
N VAL A 710 32.70 11.35 4.93
CA VAL A 710 33.04 9.94 4.80
C VAL A 710 31.86 9.16 4.23
N LEU A 711 32.13 8.36 3.19
CA LEU A 711 31.18 7.49 2.53
C LEU A 711 31.25 6.07 3.11
N ASP A 712 32.44 5.49 3.06
CA ASP A 712 32.72 4.12 3.49
C ASP A 712 34.24 3.94 3.64
N ASP A 713 34.65 2.81 4.19
CA ASP A 713 36.04 2.43 4.34
C ASP A 713 36.26 0.97 3.94
N GLY A 714 37.53 0.56 3.96
CA GLY A 714 37.87 -0.86 3.87
C GLY A 714 39.31 -1.09 3.41
N THR A 715 39.66 -2.37 3.30
CA THR A 715 40.99 -2.79 2.89
C THR A 715 40.97 -3.27 1.46
N THR A 716 41.88 -2.76 0.62
CA THR A 716 42.08 -3.29 -0.74
C THR A 716 43.44 -3.96 -0.85
N SER A 717 43.45 -5.16 -1.42
CA SER A 717 44.62 -6.03 -1.57
C SER A 717 45.04 -6.08 -3.03
N ARG A 718 46.33 -5.88 -3.33
CA ARG A 718 46.87 -5.99 -4.69
C ARG A 718 47.33 -7.42 -4.95
N LEU A 719 46.50 -8.20 -5.62
CA LEU A 719 46.72 -9.63 -5.89
C LEU A 719 47.64 -9.87 -7.10
N GLY A 720 47.69 -8.91 -8.02
CA GLY A 720 48.59 -8.91 -9.18
C GLY A 720 48.83 -7.49 -9.69
N GLU A 721 49.63 -7.33 -10.74
CA GLU A 721 49.97 -5.99 -11.26
C GLU A 721 48.74 -5.15 -11.61
N THR A 722 47.73 -5.78 -12.20
CA THR A 722 46.48 -5.15 -12.64
C THR A 722 45.26 -5.78 -11.95
N HIS A 723 45.42 -6.36 -10.76
CA HIS A 723 44.37 -7.10 -10.05
C HIS A 723 44.32 -6.73 -8.58
N PHE A 724 43.17 -6.19 -8.16
CA PHE A 724 42.90 -5.76 -6.80
C PHE A 724 41.63 -6.43 -6.27
N LEU A 725 41.59 -6.72 -4.98
CA LEU A 725 40.40 -7.14 -4.26
C LEU A 725 40.10 -6.12 -3.17
N MET A 726 39.04 -5.37 -3.33
CA MET A 726 38.53 -4.38 -2.38
C MET A 726 37.58 -5.05 -1.41
N THR A 727 37.72 -4.76 -0.13
CA THR A 727 36.70 -5.02 0.90
C THR A 727 36.00 -3.73 1.30
N THR A 728 34.71 -3.81 1.61
CA THR A 728 33.88 -2.69 2.08
C THR A 728 33.07 -3.12 3.31
N THR A 729 32.44 -2.17 4.00
CA THR A 729 31.54 -2.52 5.10
C THR A 729 30.34 -3.33 4.59
N THR A 730 29.80 -4.20 5.45
CA THR A 730 28.67 -5.09 5.11
C THR A 730 27.44 -4.34 4.60
N ALA A 731 27.08 -3.23 5.25
CA ALA A 731 25.88 -2.47 4.92
C ALA A 731 26.01 -1.69 3.60
N ASN A 732 27.22 -1.27 3.24
CA ASN A 732 27.46 -0.43 2.06
C ASN A 732 27.92 -1.20 0.81
N ALA A 733 28.10 -2.52 0.87
CA ALA A 733 28.62 -3.33 -0.25
C ALA A 733 27.94 -3.05 -1.59
N VAL A 734 26.59 -3.05 -1.63
CA VAL A 734 25.82 -2.78 -2.85
C VAL A 734 25.96 -1.32 -3.28
N ARG A 735 25.96 -0.40 -2.31
CA ARG A 735 26.09 1.05 -2.55
C ARG A 735 27.45 1.40 -3.16
N ILE A 736 28.54 0.80 -2.67
CA ILE A 736 29.89 1.03 -3.20
C ILE A 736 30.04 0.44 -4.60
N MET A 737 29.47 -0.73 -4.88
CA MET A 737 29.48 -1.28 -6.23
C MET A 737 28.75 -0.36 -7.22
N ALA A 738 27.55 0.12 -6.88
CA ALA A 738 26.81 1.07 -7.73
C ALA A 738 27.56 2.40 -7.90
N TRP A 739 28.24 2.87 -6.84
CA TRP A 739 29.06 4.08 -6.89
C TRP A 739 30.27 3.91 -7.82
N ILE A 740 30.97 2.77 -7.73
CA ILE A 740 32.07 2.41 -8.65
C ILE A 740 31.57 2.37 -10.10
N GLU A 741 30.42 1.73 -10.36
CA GLU A 741 29.84 1.68 -11.70
C GLU A 741 29.49 3.07 -12.24
N TYR A 742 28.92 3.95 -11.42
CA TYR A 742 28.67 5.33 -11.82
C TYR A 742 29.94 6.05 -12.28
N TYR A 743 31.03 5.98 -11.50
CA TYR A 743 32.28 6.63 -11.90
C TYR A 743 32.91 6.00 -13.13
N LEU A 744 32.85 4.67 -13.29
CA LEU A 744 33.39 4.01 -14.49
C LEU A 744 32.53 4.24 -15.73
N GLN A 745 31.21 4.33 -15.62
CA GLN A 745 30.31 4.45 -16.78
C GLN A 745 30.06 5.91 -17.18
N VAL A 746 30.00 6.83 -16.22
CA VAL A 746 29.55 8.21 -16.44
C VAL A 746 30.69 9.21 -16.36
N VAL A 747 31.56 9.09 -15.36
CA VAL A 747 32.57 10.13 -15.06
C VAL A 747 33.91 9.85 -15.76
N TRP A 748 34.35 8.59 -15.77
CA TRP A 748 35.63 8.15 -16.32
C TRP A 748 35.49 6.93 -17.26
N PRO A 749 34.66 7.01 -18.31
CA PRO A 749 34.44 5.92 -19.27
C PRO A 749 35.72 5.49 -20.02
N ASP A 750 36.75 6.34 -20.05
CA ASP A 750 38.02 6.04 -20.72
C ASP A 750 38.95 5.13 -19.89
N LEU A 751 38.70 4.96 -18.58
CA LEU A 751 39.53 4.09 -17.74
C LEU A 751 39.28 2.62 -18.10
N ARG A 752 40.36 1.89 -18.40
CA ARG A 752 40.30 0.46 -18.71
C ARG A 752 40.27 -0.36 -17.43
N VAL A 753 39.14 -0.32 -16.73
CA VAL A 753 38.91 -1.02 -15.47
C VAL A 753 37.60 -1.79 -15.52
N LYS A 754 37.61 -3.00 -14.99
CA LYS A 754 36.43 -3.81 -14.73
C LYS A 754 36.32 -4.04 -13.24
N ALA A 755 35.13 -3.80 -12.69
CA ALA A 755 34.80 -4.13 -11.32
C ALA A 755 33.72 -5.22 -11.31
N THR A 756 33.80 -6.16 -10.37
CA THR A 756 32.81 -7.22 -10.21
C THR A 756 32.62 -7.50 -8.72
N SER A 757 31.37 -7.46 -8.25
CA SER A 757 31.09 -7.92 -6.89
C SER A 757 31.36 -9.41 -6.79
N VAL A 758 32.26 -9.79 -5.89
CA VAL A 758 32.57 -11.17 -5.50
C VAL A 758 32.21 -11.40 -4.03
N THR A 759 31.28 -10.58 -3.50
CA THR A 759 30.88 -10.61 -2.09
C THR A 759 30.39 -12.00 -1.66
N GLU A 760 29.53 -12.63 -2.47
CA GLU A 760 28.97 -13.96 -2.17
C GLU A 760 29.84 -15.12 -2.64
N GLN A 761 30.89 -14.86 -3.44
CA GLN A 761 31.81 -15.89 -3.92
C GLN A 761 32.70 -16.44 -2.80
N TRP A 762 32.95 -15.64 -1.76
CA TRP A 762 33.95 -15.93 -0.74
C TRP A 762 33.34 -15.97 0.66
N ALA A 763 33.39 -17.14 1.31
CA ALA A 763 33.27 -17.23 2.76
C ALA A 763 34.55 -16.69 3.40
N ALA A 764 34.42 -15.87 4.45
CA ALA A 764 35.55 -15.16 5.05
C ALA A 764 35.57 -15.36 6.57
N MET A 765 36.75 -15.72 7.09
CA MET A 765 36.97 -16.05 8.50
C MET A 765 38.13 -15.23 9.06
N ALA A 766 37.87 -14.46 10.11
CA ALA A 766 38.90 -13.74 10.84
C ALA A 766 39.36 -14.58 12.03
N ILE A 767 40.63 -14.99 12.03
CA ILE A 767 41.28 -15.67 13.15
C ILE A 767 42.21 -14.66 13.85
N ALA A 768 41.97 -14.41 15.13
CA ALA A 768 42.63 -13.33 15.86
C ALA A 768 43.09 -13.78 17.26
N GLY A 769 44.20 -13.23 17.73
CA GLY A 769 44.78 -13.50 19.04
C GLY A 769 46.27 -13.83 18.97
N PRO A 770 46.99 -13.81 20.10
CA PRO A 770 48.44 -14.10 20.13
C PRO A 770 48.79 -15.47 19.54
N LYS A 771 47.89 -16.45 19.63
CA LYS A 771 48.11 -17.81 19.07
C LYS A 771 47.67 -18.00 17.62
N ALA A 772 47.23 -16.94 16.94
CA ALA A 772 46.70 -17.02 15.58
C ALA A 772 47.70 -17.57 14.56
N ARG A 773 48.96 -17.14 14.61
CA ARG A 773 50.02 -17.64 13.72
C ARG A 773 50.37 -19.09 14.00
N GLU A 774 50.53 -19.47 15.27
CA GLU A 774 50.85 -20.84 15.68
C GLU A 774 49.77 -21.80 15.19
N CYS A 775 48.49 -21.48 15.43
CA CYS A 775 47.36 -22.27 14.95
C CYS A 775 47.33 -22.37 13.42
N LEU A 776 47.35 -21.23 12.73
CA LEU A 776 47.18 -21.22 11.28
C LEU A 776 48.31 -21.95 10.55
N ALA A 777 49.55 -21.87 11.05
CA ALA A 777 50.70 -22.58 10.50
C ALA A 777 50.54 -24.12 10.52
N THR A 778 49.67 -24.67 11.37
CA THR A 778 49.36 -26.10 11.41
C THR A 778 48.44 -26.56 10.29
N VAL A 779 47.72 -25.63 9.63
CA VAL A 779 46.69 -25.94 8.63
C VAL A 779 46.93 -25.39 7.24
N VAL A 780 47.80 -24.38 7.08
CA VAL A 780 48.09 -23.78 5.77
C VAL A 780 49.48 -24.14 5.23
N ASP A 781 49.59 -24.16 3.90
CA ASP A 781 50.80 -24.45 3.12
C ASP A 781 51.81 -23.28 3.03
N ARG A 782 51.77 -22.30 3.95
CA ARG A 782 52.53 -21.04 3.83
C ARG A 782 53.38 -20.72 5.07
N ASP A 783 54.55 -20.12 4.87
CA ASP A 783 55.35 -19.53 5.96
C ASP A 783 54.68 -18.23 6.47
N LEU A 784 54.31 -18.23 7.74
CA LEU A 784 53.61 -17.12 8.41
C LEU A 784 54.52 -16.31 9.34
N SER A 785 55.84 -16.49 9.26
CA SER A 785 56.83 -15.67 9.97
C SER A 785 56.66 -14.18 9.64
N ASN A 786 57.07 -13.29 10.55
CA ASN A 786 56.96 -11.84 10.34
C ASN A 786 57.72 -11.34 9.12
N GLU A 787 58.80 -12.03 8.75
CA GLU A 787 59.62 -11.73 7.58
C GLU A 787 58.93 -12.18 6.28
N ALA A 788 58.45 -13.43 6.23
CA ALA A 788 57.82 -13.99 5.03
C ALA A 788 56.41 -13.46 4.75
N PHE A 789 55.61 -13.22 5.81
CA PHE A 789 54.24 -12.71 5.70
C PHE A 789 54.00 -11.54 6.66
N PRO A 790 54.58 -10.35 6.39
CA PRO A 790 54.50 -9.19 7.29
C PRO A 790 53.07 -8.65 7.41
N PHE A 791 52.82 -7.74 8.35
CA PHE A 791 51.54 -7.04 8.47
C PHE A 791 51.10 -6.45 7.11
N MET A 792 49.80 -6.55 6.83
CA MET A 792 49.18 -6.20 5.55
C MET A 792 49.69 -7.01 4.34
N ALA A 793 50.31 -8.18 4.54
CA ALA A 793 50.57 -9.13 3.45
C ALA A 793 49.28 -9.86 3.03
N CYS A 794 49.22 -10.24 1.76
CA CYS A 794 48.16 -11.06 1.21
C CYS A 794 48.69 -12.05 0.16
N GLY A 795 48.01 -13.17 -0.03
CA GLY A 795 48.34 -14.12 -1.09
C GLY A 795 47.55 -15.43 -1.02
N PRO A 796 47.72 -16.31 -2.02
CA PRO A 796 47.04 -17.60 -2.06
C PRO A 796 47.64 -18.59 -1.06
N CYS A 797 46.81 -19.48 -0.51
CA CYS A 797 47.26 -20.63 0.26
C CYS A 797 46.26 -21.77 0.09
N VAL A 798 46.59 -22.93 0.64
CA VAL A 798 45.73 -24.11 0.69
C VAL A 798 45.56 -24.53 2.13
N ILE A 799 44.35 -24.94 2.50
CA ILE A 799 44.09 -25.64 3.77
C ILE A 799 44.24 -27.15 3.50
N ASP A 800 45.41 -27.70 3.82
CA ASP A 800 45.84 -29.07 3.48
C ASP A 800 46.45 -29.85 4.65
N LYS A 801 46.92 -29.18 5.70
CA LYS A 801 47.62 -29.81 6.83
C LYS A 801 46.67 -30.10 8.00
N GLY A 802 46.56 -31.36 8.42
CA GLY A 802 46.12 -31.69 9.79
C GLY A 802 44.66 -32.09 10.05
N VAL A 803 43.74 -32.09 9.07
CA VAL A 803 42.37 -32.62 9.25
C VAL A 803 41.94 -33.42 8.00
N ALA A 804 41.42 -34.64 8.18
CA ALA A 804 41.03 -35.52 7.08
C ALA A 804 40.05 -34.83 6.09
N GLY A 805 40.38 -34.82 4.80
CA GLY A 805 39.51 -34.31 3.72
C GLY A 805 40.29 -33.75 2.53
N ALA A 806 39.58 -33.23 1.52
CA ALA A 806 40.17 -32.61 0.34
C ALA A 806 40.83 -31.25 0.64
N GLU A 807 41.85 -30.89 -0.15
CA GLU A 807 42.49 -29.57 -0.13
C GLU A 807 41.47 -28.45 -0.42
N ILE A 808 41.51 -27.36 0.36
CA ILE A 808 40.64 -26.21 0.15
C ILE A 808 41.49 -25.01 -0.29
N PRO A 809 41.33 -24.49 -1.52
CA PRO A 809 42.03 -23.29 -1.95
C PRO A 809 41.52 -22.07 -1.19
N ALA A 810 42.43 -21.19 -0.79
CA ALA A 810 42.12 -20.02 0.02
C ALA A 810 42.97 -18.80 -0.36
N ARG A 811 42.51 -17.62 0.05
CA ARG A 811 43.29 -16.37 0.04
C ARG A 811 43.48 -15.93 1.48
N LEU A 812 44.73 -15.70 1.86
CA LEU A 812 45.10 -15.27 3.19
C LEU A 812 45.45 -13.78 3.18
N PHE A 813 44.99 -13.07 4.20
CA PHE A 813 45.28 -11.66 4.41
C PHE A 813 45.69 -11.42 5.86
N ARG A 814 46.85 -10.79 6.10
CA ARG A 814 47.26 -10.40 7.45
C ARG A 814 46.72 -9.01 7.79
N ILE A 815 45.43 -8.96 8.11
CA ILE A 815 44.68 -7.75 8.44
C ILE A 815 44.04 -7.95 9.82
N SER A 816 43.97 -6.89 10.63
CA SER A 816 43.37 -6.94 11.96
C SER A 816 42.41 -5.78 12.17
N PHE A 817 41.24 -6.09 12.72
CA PHE A 817 40.28 -5.11 13.24
C PHE A 817 40.13 -5.21 14.77
N SER A 818 40.74 -6.21 15.40
CA SER A 818 40.76 -6.40 16.86
C SER A 818 41.96 -5.72 17.54
N GLY A 819 42.99 -5.37 16.76
CA GLY A 819 44.28 -4.91 17.26
C GLY A 819 45.24 -6.02 17.70
N GLU A 820 44.80 -7.28 17.66
CA GLU A 820 45.67 -8.44 17.85
C GLU A 820 46.36 -8.83 16.54
N LEU A 821 47.37 -9.70 16.63
CA LEU A 821 47.78 -10.52 15.51
C LEU A 821 46.55 -11.25 14.94
N ALA A 822 46.27 -11.03 13.66
CA ALA A 822 45.10 -11.60 13.02
C ALA A 822 45.35 -11.90 11.54
N TYR A 823 44.58 -12.87 11.05
CA TYR A 823 44.53 -13.24 9.65
C TYR A 823 43.07 -13.40 9.21
N GLU A 824 42.73 -12.90 8.03
CA GLU A 824 41.48 -13.18 7.34
C GLU A 824 41.74 -14.24 6.27
N LEU A 825 40.95 -15.31 6.29
CA LEU A 825 41.01 -16.41 5.34
C LEU A 825 39.73 -16.44 4.51
N ASN A 826 39.89 -16.29 3.19
CA ASN A 826 38.79 -16.33 2.23
C ASN A 826 38.84 -17.63 1.44
N VAL A 827 37.78 -18.44 1.52
CA VAL A 827 37.61 -19.67 0.74
C VAL A 827 36.39 -19.54 -0.18
N PRO A 828 36.31 -20.28 -1.30
CA PRO A 828 35.07 -20.35 -2.06
C PRO A 828 33.89 -20.70 -1.14
N ALA A 829 32.75 -20.05 -1.33
CA ALA A 829 31.62 -20.12 -0.39
C ALA A 829 31.16 -21.56 -0.07
N ASP A 830 31.20 -22.47 -1.05
CA ASP A 830 30.87 -23.89 -0.89
C ASP A 830 31.76 -24.62 0.12
N HIS A 831 32.97 -24.11 0.37
CA HIS A 831 33.90 -24.65 1.37
C HIS A 831 33.80 -23.96 2.73
N GLY A 832 32.93 -22.95 2.90
CA GLY A 832 32.89 -22.11 4.10
C GLY A 832 32.72 -22.90 5.40
N ARG A 833 31.72 -23.78 5.49
CA ARG A 833 31.50 -24.62 6.68
C ARG A 833 32.66 -25.57 6.95
N ALA A 834 33.18 -26.22 5.91
CA ALA A 834 34.30 -27.15 6.05
C ALA A 834 35.58 -26.45 6.53
N ALA A 835 35.88 -25.26 5.99
CA ALA A 835 37.01 -24.45 6.44
C ALA A 835 36.83 -23.99 7.89
N TRP A 836 35.62 -23.54 8.26
CA TRP A 836 35.30 -23.15 9.64
C TRP A 836 35.54 -24.29 10.64
N GLU A 837 35.01 -25.49 10.37
CA GLU A 837 35.16 -26.66 11.23
C GLU A 837 36.62 -27.08 11.36
N ARG A 838 37.41 -27.04 10.26
CA ARG A 838 38.85 -27.34 10.29
C ARG A 838 39.64 -26.34 11.12
N LEU A 839 39.34 -25.04 10.99
CA LEU A 839 39.99 -24.00 11.79
C LEU A 839 39.65 -24.14 13.28
N MET A 840 38.39 -24.43 13.61
CA MET A 840 37.98 -24.72 14.99
C MET A 840 38.68 -25.97 15.55
N ALA A 841 38.83 -27.03 14.76
CA ALA A 841 39.54 -28.25 15.17
C ALA A 841 41.04 -28.00 15.40
N ALA A 842 41.70 -27.30 14.47
CA ALA A 842 43.12 -26.97 14.56
C ALA A 842 43.43 -25.98 15.69
N GLY A 843 42.47 -25.11 16.02
CA GLY A 843 42.58 -24.16 17.13
C GLY A 843 42.29 -24.77 18.50
N ALA A 844 41.75 -25.99 18.58
CA ALA A 844 41.37 -26.61 19.86
C ALA A 844 42.54 -26.74 20.86
N PRO A 845 43.79 -27.10 20.45
CA PRO A 845 44.95 -27.09 21.35
C PRO A 845 45.35 -25.69 21.86
N PHE A 846 44.79 -24.63 21.27
CA PHE A 846 45.04 -23.23 21.60
C PHE A 846 43.81 -22.56 22.23
N ASP A 847 42.85 -23.32 22.76
CA ASP A 847 41.64 -22.81 23.38
C ASP A 847 40.83 -21.84 22.49
N ILE A 848 40.75 -22.14 21.18
CA ILE A 848 40.01 -21.30 20.23
C ILE A 848 38.54 -21.16 20.62
N VAL A 849 38.02 -19.93 20.56
CA VAL A 849 36.59 -19.65 20.74
C VAL A 849 35.95 -19.04 19.49
N PRO A 850 34.72 -19.41 19.13
CA PRO A 850 33.95 -18.60 18.19
C PRO A 850 33.55 -17.29 18.89
N TYR A 851 33.64 -16.16 18.19
CA TYR A 851 33.20 -14.88 18.72
C TYR A 851 32.35 -14.09 17.72
N GLY A 852 31.36 -13.38 18.25
CA GLY A 852 30.37 -12.67 17.47
C GLY A 852 30.68 -11.19 17.27
N MET A 853 29.71 -10.49 16.69
CA MET A 853 29.83 -9.06 16.37
C MET A 853 29.99 -8.15 17.58
N GLU A 854 29.49 -8.53 18.76
CA GLU A 854 29.67 -7.71 19.98
C GLU A 854 31.11 -7.76 20.48
N ALA A 855 31.73 -8.94 20.51
CA ALA A 855 33.12 -9.08 20.90
C ALA A 855 34.07 -8.40 19.90
N LEU A 856 33.80 -8.53 18.59
CA LEU A 856 34.51 -7.77 17.56
C LEU A 856 34.32 -6.25 17.74
N GLY A 857 33.07 -5.84 17.99
CA GLY A 857 32.68 -4.46 18.26
C GLY A 857 33.36 -3.87 19.49
N ASN A 858 33.58 -4.66 20.54
CA ASN A 858 34.31 -4.23 21.73
C ASN A 858 35.81 -4.08 21.44
N MET A 859 36.43 -5.07 20.80
CA MET A 859 37.87 -5.02 20.50
C MET A 859 38.25 -3.85 19.60
N ARG A 860 37.42 -3.51 18.62
CA ARG A 860 37.65 -2.34 17.76
C ARG A 860 37.47 -1.02 18.53
N ILE A 861 36.56 -0.97 19.51
CA ILE A 861 36.39 0.20 20.40
C ILE A 861 37.65 0.39 21.24
N GLU A 862 38.21 -0.69 21.81
CA GLU A 862 39.47 -0.65 22.56
C GLU A 862 40.63 -0.08 21.73
N LYS A 863 40.61 -0.28 20.40
CA LYS A 863 41.60 0.26 19.45
C LYS A 863 41.24 1.61 18.83
N GLY A 864 40.10 2.21 19.20
CA GLY A 864 39.64 3.46 18.61
C GLY A 864 39.28 3.37 17.12
N HIS A 865 39.05 2.17 16.60
CA HIS A 865 38.70 1.96 15.21
C HIS A 865 37.24 2.36 14.96
N VAL A 866 37.03 3.08 13.85
CA VAL A 866 35.71 3.55 13.42
C VAL A 866 34.91 2.44 12.77
N ALA A 867 33.60 2.48 12.94
CA ALA A 867 32.66 1.60 12.25
C ALA A 867 31.38 2.40 11.91
N GLY A 868 30.31 1.71 11.51
CA GLY A 868 29.02 2.33 11.16
C GLY A 868 28.55 3.48 12.08
N PRO A 869 28.65 3.38 13.42
CA PRO A 869 28.24 4.48 14.31
C PRO A 869 29.05 5.78 14.16
N GLU A 870 30.31 5.70 13.72
CA GLU A 870 31.17 6.85 13.44
C GLU A 870 31.15 7.28 11.96
N LEU A 871 30.81 6.34 11.05
CA LEU A 871 30.62 6.57 9.62
C LEU A 871 29.16 6.94 9.30
N ASP A 872 28.64 7.95 9.99
CA ASP A 872 27.21 8.31 10.01
C ASP A 872 26.79 9.27 8.89
N GLY A 873 27.72 9.58 7.98
CA GLY A 873 27.53 10.49 6.87
C GLY A 873 27.60 11.98 7.22
N ARG A 874 27.99 12.34 8.45
CA ARG A 874 28.20 13.72 8.94
C ARG A 874 29.65 13.98 9.36
N THR A 875 30.46 12.94 9.48
CA THR A 875 31.87 13.01 9.86
C THR A 875 32.79 13.21 8.65
N THR A 876 33.79 14.06 8.82
CA THR A 876 34.92 14.18 7.89
C THR A 876 36.03 13.18 8.27
N ALA A 877 37.01 12.98 7.38
CA ALA A 877 38.20 12.21 7.72
C ALA A 877 38.94 12.81 8.94
N GLU A 878 38.97 14.13 9.07
CA GLU A 878 39.62 14.82 10.20
C GLU A 878 38.85 14.67 11.50
N ASP A 879 37.51 14.71 11.46
CA ASP A 879 36.64 14.46 12.61
C ASP A 879 37.00 13.08 13.21
N LEU A 880 37.22 12.08 12.36
CA LEU A 880 37.57 10.71 12.76
C LEU A 880 39.06 10.48 13.09
N GLY A 881 39.90 11.51 13.02
CA GLY A 881 41.35 11.39 13.25
C GLY A 881 42.12 10.71 12.10
N LEU A 882 41.47 10.51 10.95
CA LEU A 882 42.03 9.91 9.74
C LEU A 882 42.42 10.96 8.68
N GLY A 883 42.37 12.25 9.00
CA GLY A 883 42.64 13.33 8.05
C GLY A 883 44.06 13.30 7.45
N ARG A 884 45.05 12.76 8.19
CA ARG A 884 46.42 12.54 7.66
C ARG A 884 46.49 11.59 6.46
N MET A 885 45.47 10.74 6.27
CA MET A 885 45.39 9.86 5.09
C MET A 885 44.99 10.62 3.81
N MET A 886 44.45 11.83 3.94
CA MET A 886 44.06 12.64 2.78
C MET A 886 45.30 13.09 2.02
N SER A 887 45.45 12.62 0.78
CA SER A 887 46.62 12.95 -0.01
C SER A 887 46.68 14.45 -0.36
N SER A 888 47.85 15.05 -0.17
CA SER A 888 48.16 16.37 -0.73
C SER A 888 48.77 16.31 -2.13
N LYS A 889 49.06 15.10 -2.65
CA LYS A 889 49.83 14.86 -3.88
C LYS A 889 48.97 14.40 -5.07
N LYS A 890 47.71 14.05 -4.83
CA LYS A 890 46.76 13.63 -5.87
C LYS A 890 45.38 14.19 -5.57
N ASP A 891 44.56 14.29 -6.62
CA ASP A 891 43.13 14.54 -6.46
C ASP A 891 42.37 13.24 -6.13
N PHE A 892 41.18 13.38 -5.56
CA PHE A 892 40.27 12.28 -5.25
C PHE A 892 38.85 12.81 -5.02
N ILE A 893 37.86 11.91 -5.07
CA ILE A 893 36.46 12.28 -4.85
C ILE A 893 36.31 12.92 -3.45
N GLY A 894 35.75 14.14 -3.41
CA GLY A 894 35.54 14.90 -2.18
C GLY A 894 36.69 15.82 -1.77
N ALA A 895 37.86 15.76 -2.42
CA ALA A 895 39.05 16.52 -2.02
C ALA A 895 38.81 18.04 -1.98
N GLN A 896 38.12 18.59 -2.97
CA GLN A 896 37.85 20.03 -3.07
C GLN A 896 36.88 20.50 -1.98
N LEU A 897 35.75 19.80 -1.82
CA LEU A 897 34.70 20.23 -0.90
C LEU A 897 35.02 19.92 0.57
N ALA A 898 35.95 19.01 0.84
CA ALA A 898 36.50 18.77 2.18
C ALA A 898 37.28 19.97 2.73
N ARG A 899 37.67 20.95 1.89
CA ARG A 899 38.44 22.14 2.29
C ARG A 899 37.59 23.38 2.56
N ARG A 900 36.26 23.26 2.49
CA ARG A 900 35.35 24.39 2.75
C ARG A 900 35.46 24.87 4.21
N PRO A 901 35.20 26.16 4.49
CA PRO A 901 35.39 26.72 5.83
C PRO A 901 34.75 25.92 6.97
N ASP A 902 33.53 25.40 6.78
CA ASP A 902 32.86 24.60 7.81
C ASP A 902 33.52 23.22 8.05
N MET A 903 34.13 22.63 7.02
CA MET A 903 34.80 21.32 7.11
C MET A 903 36.17 21.41 7.80
N THR A 904 36.75 22.61 7.88
CA THR A 904 38.05 22.88 8.51
C THR A 904 37.94 23.69 9.80
N ARG A 905 36.73 23.87 10.32
CA ARG A 905 36.50 24.58 11.58
C ARG A 905 37.27 23.92 12.74
N PRO A 906 37.92 24.70 13.63
CA PRO A 906 38.68 24.13 14.74
C PRO A 906 37.77 23.50 15.82
N ASP A 907 36.51 23.92 15.89
CA ASP A 907 35.51 23.48 16.87
C ASP A 907 34.60 22.34 16.37
N ARG A 908 34.97 21.67 15.26
CA ARG A 908 34.25 20.48 14.81
C ARG A 908 34.27 19.38 15.86
N LYS A 909 33.28 18.49 15.77
CA LYS A 909 33.22 17.29 16.61
C LYS A 909 34.30 16.31 16.16
N GLN A 910 35.11 15.88 17.11
CA GLN A 910 36.27 15.03 16.90
C GLN A 910 36.10 13.73 17.69
N LEU A 911 36.56 12.63 17.10
CA LEU A 911 36.56 11.31 17.73
C LEU A 911 37.51 11.31 18.93
N VAL A 912 36.97 10.93 20.08
CA VAL A 912 37.67 10.81 21.36
C VAL A 912 37.23 9.55 22.08
N GLY A 913 38.04 9.12 23.05
CA GLY A 913 37.65 8.11 24.02
C GLY A 913 36.93 8.75 25.21
N LEU A 914 36.06 7.99 25.86
CA LEU A 914 35.32 8.39 27.05
C LEU A 914 35.36 7.28 28.08
N VAL A 915 35.72 7.64 29.32
CA VAL A 915 35.69 6.73 30.47
C VAL A 915 34.83 7.32 31.59
N PRO A 916 34.00 6.51 32.28
CA PRO A 916 33.24 7.02 33.42
C PRO A 916 34.20 7.44 34.54
N VAL A 917 33.94 8.57 35.19
CA VAL A 917 34.82 9.08 36.25
C VAL A 917 34.91 8.13 37.45
N ASP A 918 33.84 7.39 37.72
CA ASP A 918 33.77 6.39 38.79
C ASP A 918 34.39 5.03 38.40
N GLY A 919 34.85 4.88 37.16
CA GLY A 919 35.40 3.63 36.60
C GLY A 919 34.40 2.49 36.46
N LYS A 920 33.12 2.68 36.77
CA LYS A 920 32.14 1.58 36.93
C LYS A 920 30.85 1.80 36.15
N THR A 921 30.42 3.05 35.99
CA THR A 921 29.14 3.35 35.35
C THR A 921 29.17 2.99 33.87
N ARG A 922 28.23 2.15 33.44
CA ARG A 922 28.05 1.78 32.03
C ARG A 922 27.60 2.99 31.21
N LEU A 923 28.26 3.20 30.08
CA LEU A 923 27.97 4.29 29.16
C LEU A 923 26.87 3.90 28.16
N GLY A 924 26.02 4.86 27.82
CA GLY A 924 24.90 4.66 26.91
C GLY A 924 25.24 5.10 25.48
N GLN A 925 25.07 4.21 24.51
CA GLN A 925 25.17 4.57 23.09
C GLN A 925 24.08 5.59 22.72
N GLY A 926 24.47 6.64 21.98
CA GLY A 926 23.58 7.75 21.60
C GLY A 926 23.34 8.78 22.71
N ALA A 927 23.96 8.62 23.88
CA ALA A 927 23.86 9.61 24.96
C ALA A 927 24.48 10.95 24.52
N GLN A 928 23.86 12.04 24.96
CA GLN A 928 24.29 13.39 24.66
C GLN A 928 25.39 13.83 25.61
N LEU A 929 26.38 14.55 25.08
CA LEU A 929 27.48 15.09 25.86
C LEU A 929 27.27 16.59 26.02
N VAL A 930 27.32 17.06 27.27
CA VAL A 930 27.12 18.46 27.66
C VAL A 930 28.24 18.88 28.62
N ALA A 931 28.44 20.19 28.81
CA ALA A 931 29.37 20.69 29.81
C ALA A 931 29.01 20.14 31.21
N ALA A 932 30.02 19.88 32.07
CA ALA A 932 29.79 19.25 33.37
C ALA A 932 28.89 20.06 34.31
N ASP A 933 28.83 21.38 34.13
CA ASP A 933 28.02 22.34 34.88
C ASP A 933 26.69 22.69 34.18
N ALA A 934 26.40 22.05 33.05
CA ALA A 934 25.16 22.30 32.31
C ALA A 934 23.92 21.99 33.18
N PRO A 935 22.86 22.82 33.14
CA PRO A 935 21.69 22.62 33.98
C PRO A 935 20.99 21.30 33.66
N ALA A 936 20.51 20.58 34.68
CA ALA A 936 19.94 19.22 34.54
C ALA A 936 18.69 19.15 33.64
N ARG A 937 17.98 20.28 33.47
CA ARG A 937 16.84 20.40 32.56
C ARG A 937 16.98 21.68 31.74
N ALA A 938 16.59 21.60 30.47
CA ALA A 938 16.34 22.79 29.67
C ALA A 938 15.25 23.63 30.35
N GLY A 939 15.37 24.95 30.28
CA GLY A 939 14.25 25.80 30.65
C GLY A 939 13.08 25.57 29.67
N SER A 940 11.85 25.77 30.13
CA SER A 940 10.70 25.67 29.23
C SER A 940 10.82 26.73 28.13
N LEU A 941 10.75 26.31 26.86
CA LEU A 941 10.67 27.23 25.72
C LEU A 941 9.48 28.21 25.86
N ALA A 942 8.39 27.77 26.50
CA ALA A 942 7.23 28.61 26.80
C ALA A 942 7.47 29.61 27.95
N ALA A 943 8.54 29.42 28.73
CA ALA A 943 8.95 30.31 29.82
C ALA A 943 10.23 31.12 29.49
N GLY A 944 10.63 31.17 28.21
CA GLY A 944 11.83 31.90 27.77
C GLY A 944 13.15 31.24 28.16
N GLY A 945 13.13 29.98 28.57
CA GLY A 945 14.32 29.23 28.92
C GLY A 945 15.11 28.72 27.71
N ALA A 946 16.43 28.78 27.77
CA ALA A 946 17.30 28.24 26.72
C ALA A 946 17.42 26.70 26.82
N PRO A 947 17.52 25.99 25.68
CA PRO A 947 17.88 24.58 25.66
C PRO A 947 19.32 24.38 26.16
N VAL A 948 19.60 23.20 26.71
CA VAL A 948 20.97 22.83 27.09
C VAL A 948 21.79 22.60 25.82
N ALA A 949 22.89 23.32 25.67
CA ALA A 949 23.79 23.16 24.53
C ALA A 949 24.49 21.79 24.59
N MET A 950 24.45 21.06 23.48
CA MET A 950 25.14 19.77 23.33
C MET A 950 26.49 19.99 22.67
N ILE A 951 27.56 19.50 23.29
CA ILE A 951 28.92 19.60 22.78
C ILE A 951 29.36 18.31 22.05
N GLY A 952 28.52 17.28 22.01
CA GLY A 952 28.87 16.00 21.43
C GLY A 952 27.86 14.89 21.70
N HIS A 953 28.23 13.68 21.32
CA HIS A 953 27.45 12.48 21.62
C HIS A 953 28.35 11.23 21.66
N VAL A 954 27.87 10.21 22.36
CA VAL A 954 28.49 8.88 22.43
C VAL A 954 28.09 8.06 21.22
N THR A 955 29.07 7.58 20.45
CA THR A 955 28.83 6.81 19.21
C THR A 955 28.81 5.31 19.46
N SER A 956 29.72 4.82 20.32
CA SER A 956 29.92 3.39 20.57
C SER A 956 30.31 3.15 22.03
N THR A 957 29.84 2.07 22.64
CA THR A 957 30.14 1.74 24.05
C THR A 957 30.49 0.28 24.22
N GLY A 958 31.29 -0.02 25.24
CA GLY A 958 31.72 -1.38 25.56
C GLY A 958 32.26 -1.48 26.99
N TYR A 959 32.60 -2.69 27.39
CA TYR A 959 33.36 -2.98 28.61
C TYR A 959 34.68 -3.60 28.19
N SER A 960 35.79 -2.97 28.56
CA SER A 960 37.11 -3.52 28.26
C SER A 960 37.48 -4.55 29.32
N PRO A 961 37.56 -5.86 29.01
CA PRO A 961 38.09 -6.83 29.95
C PRO A 961 39.60 -6.67 30.20
N GLU A 962 40.31 -6.00 29.28
CA GLU A 962 41.75 -5.72 29.43
C GLU A 962 42.00 -4.63 30.48
N LEU A 963 41.15 -3.59 30.49
CA LEU A 963 41.25 -2.47 31.43
C LEU A 963 40.37 -2.61 32.66
N ASP A 964 39.47 -3.60 32.67
CA ASP A 964 38.48 -3.87 33.71
C ASP A 964 37.56 -2.67 34.03
N HIS A 965 37.15 -1.92 33.00
CA HIS A 965 36.19 -0.83 33.15
C HIS A 965 35.41 -0.53 31.85
N PRO A 966 34.25 0.16 31.94
CA PRO A 966 33.52 0.64 30.77
C PRO A 966 34.31 1.67 29.96
N ILE A 967 34.20 1.60 28.64
CA ILE A 967 34.80 2.53 27.68
C ILE A 967 33.77 2.92 26.62
N ALA A 968 34.00 4.05 25.97
CA ALA A 968 33.18 4.48 24.84
C ALA A 968 33.97 5.35 23.86
N LEU A 969 33.55 5.32 22.60
CA LEU A 969 33.92 6.34 21.62
C LEU A 969 32.83 7.40 21.56
N GLY A 970 33.23 8.64 21.30
CA GLY A 970 32.30 9.75 21.13
C GLY A 970 32.87 10.81 20.21
N LEU A 971 31.97 11.66 19.71
CA LEU A 971 32.28 12.81 18.88
C LEU A 971 32.04 14.07 19.71
N VAL A 972 33.12 14.76 20.09
CA VAL A 972 33.11 15.94 20.98
C VAL A 972 33.70 17.15 20.27
N GLU A 973 33.03 18.30 20.37
CA GLU A 973 33.50 19.58 19.84
C GLU A 973 34.89 19.92 20.38
N ASN A 974 35.84 20.07 19.46
CA ASN A 974 37.27 20.25 19.73
C ASN A 974 37.85 19.19 20.70
N GLY A 975 37.32 17.96 20.65
CA GLY A 975 37.55 16.93 21.66
C GLY A 975 39.02 16.57 21.90
N ARG A 976 39.87 16.57 20.87
CA ARG A 976 41.29 16.19 21.01
C ARG A 976 42.09 17.18 21.86
N ALA A 977 41.71 18.46 21.86
CA ALA A 977 42.33 19.48 22.69
C ALA A 977 41.81 19.49 24.14
N ARG A 978 40.83 18.62 24.44
CA ARG A 978 40.08 18.58 25.70
C ARG A 978 40.28 17.26 26.46
N HIS A 979 41.33 16.51 26.15
CA HIS A 979 41.67 15.32 26.92
C HIS A 979 41.85 15.68 28.41
N GLU A 980 41.51 14.73 29.28
CA GLU A 980 41.41 14.86 30.74
C GLU A 980 40.26 15.75 31.26
N GLU A 981 39.55 16.47 30.39
CA GLU A 981 38.36 17.23 30.79
C GLU A 981 37.23 16.28 31.20
N VAL A 982 36.53 16.62 32.30
CA VAL A 982 35.33 15.93 32.75
C VAL A 982 34.10 16.65 32.21
N ILE A 983 33.23 15.91 31.53
CA ILE A 983 31.96 16.38 30.97
C ILE A 983 30.80 15.52 31.47
N ALA A 984 29.56 15.95 31.24
CA ALA A 984 28.37 15.19 31.60
C ALA A 984 27.81 14.43 30.40
N MET A 985 27.54 13.14 30.58
CA MET A 985 26.83 12.28 29.64
C MET A 985 25.39 12.11 30.11
N ARG A 986 24.43 12.42 29.24
CA ARG A 986 22.99 12.36 29.53
C ARG A 986 22.23 11.53 28.51
N ASP A 987 21.46 10.59 29.03
CA ASP A 987 20.50 9.79 28.28
C ASP A 987 19.10 9.98 28.90
N PRO A 988 18.37 11.03 28.49
CA PRO A 988 17.07 11.33 29.06
C PRO A 988 16.01 10.28 28.73
N VAL A 989 16.19 9.53 27.64
CA VAL A 989 15.26 8.46 27.23
C VAL A 989 15.33 7.30 28.21
N ARG A 990 16.54 6.95 28.67
CA ARG A 990 16.75 5.88 29.66
C ARG A 990 16.88 6.38 31.10
N GLY A 991 16.77 7.69 31.32
CA GLY A 991 16.89 8.34 32.63
C GLY A 991 18.27 8.20 33.27
N ARG A 992 19.35 8.17 32.47
CA ARG A 992 20.73 7.99 32.97
C ARG A 992 21.54 9.26 32.81
N GLU A 993 22.32 9.58 33.84
CA GLU A 993 23.31 10.65 33.82
C GLU A 993 24.58 10.18 34.52
N THR A 994 25.75 10.49 33.93
CA THR A 994 27.04 10.21 34.54
C THR A 994 28.09 11.21 34.09
N LYS A 995 29.17 11.34 34.85
CA LYS A 995 30.33 12.13 34.46
C LYS A 995 31.33 11.24 33.74
N VAL A 996 31.83 11.72 32.60
CA VAL A 996 32.84 11.02 31.80
C VAL A 996 34.05 11.91 31.61
N ARG A 997 35.24 11.30 31.60
CA ARG A 997 36.50 11.94 31.25
C ARG A 997 36.80 11.70 29.78
N ILE A 998 37.15 12.76 29.06
CA ILE A 998 37.62 12.68 27.68
C ILE A 998 39.05 12.13 27.69
N VAL A 999 39.33 11.10 26.92
CA VAL A 999 40.66 10.47 26.78
C VAL A 999 41.00 10.24 25.30
N ALA A 1000 42.21 9.78 25.01
CA ALA A 1000 42.55 9.33 23.66
C ALA A 1000 41.60 8.20 23.19
N PRO A 1001 41.22 8.16 21.90
CA PRO A 1001 40.29 7.15 21.39
C PRO A 1001 40.88 5.73 21.37
N VAL A 1002 42.20 5.57 21.49
CA VAL A 1002 42.88 4.27 21.57
C VAL A 1002 43.16 3.94 23.03
N PHE A 1003 42.47 2.94 23.57
CA PHE A 1003 42.52 2.57 24.98
C PHE A 1003 43.55 1.50 25.27
N VAL A 1004 43.74 0.54 24.35
CA VAL A 1004 44.61 -0.62 24.51
C VAL A 1004 45.70 -0.61 23.45
N ASP A 1005 46.96 -0.78 23.86
CA ASP A 1005 48.12 -0.90 22.99
C ASP A 1005 48.22 0.24 21.93
N PRO A 1006 48.37 1.50 22.36
CA PRO A 1006 48.39 2.64 21.44
C PRO A 1006 49.54 2.58 20.42
N GLU A 1007 50.65 1.94 20.77
CA GLU A 1007 51.81 1.76 19.89
C GLU A 1007 51.64 0.61 18.88
N GLY A 1008 50.64 -0.27 19.08
CA GLY A 1008 50.29 -1.34 18.14
C GLY A 1008 51.24 -2.54 18.16
N GLU A 1009 51.93 -2.78 19.28
CA GLU A 1009 52.93 -3.84 19.40
C GLU A 1009 52.32 -5.24 19.20
N ARG A 1010 51.06 -5.44 19.63
CA ARG A 1010 50.36 -6.74 19.56
C ARG A 1010 50.06 -7.20 18.13
N LEU A 1011 50.11 -6.31 17.13
CA LEU A 1011 49.94 -6.67 15.71
C LEU A 1011 51.06 -7.57 15.19
N HIS A 1012 52.20 -7.57 15.87
CA HIS A 1012 53.40 -8.29 15.47
C HIS A 1012 53.52 -9.69 16.08
N GLY A 1013 52.67 -10.01 17.07
CA GLY A 1013 52.64 -11.30 17.75
C GLY A 1013 53.65 -11.43 18.87
#